data_AF-A0AAW1R580-F1
#
_entry.id   AF-A0AAW1R580-F1
#
_cell.length_a   1.000
_cell.length_b   1.000
_cell.length_c   1.000
_cell.angle_alpha   90.00
_cell.angle_beta   90.00
_cell.angle_gamma   90.00
#
_symmetry.space_group_name_H-M   'P 1'
#
loop_
_entity.id
_entity.type
_entity.pdbx_description
1 polymer ?
#
loop_
_entity_poly.entity_id
_entity_poly.type
_entity_poly.pdbx_seq_one_letter_code
_entity_poly.pdbx_strand_id
1 'polypeptide(L)'
;MQAINSTFNSSLASSSRPLFPTPSLRTQAKQILGPDQAKSLEAAASQIMAAPKKTLQTCQRTLENCHENFQMLGTLLQHNLHTSLPVTQALTKAPASLAATDQHSAAPNTTFTTKSAVVAPISTQQQMVTAGRVLNMDSESQQRDLAAIEQALGEIHEAESSGQDHSHALDSEGRPLSFLQQLRKREKRRKKRSSLRDPGRQVAIVTTAALPWMTGTAVNPLLRAAYMAKDSDRKVTLLIPWLADADQRVVYPNNLTFETPEQQEDYVRKWVEKRTGFDCNFKVKFYPGRYAKEKMSILPVGDPTQYIPDSEADVAVLEEPEHLNWYHHGRRWTDKFNHVVGIIHTNYTDYARREEGGAIKSELLGQVNNLVTRVHCHKVVKLSDAVQPLSRQTTQFVHGVPQSFLAVGEKKAKAQPLPSGSRFERGVYFMGKAIWAKGYTELLDLVEKQVKRGQHIPIDCYGNGEDLEELKQTAVQRKLDLKFHGAKDHLDPTMHEYKVFINPSKSDVVATTTAEALAMGKWVIVLDHPSNQFFTGFSNCLTYKTPEEFSSKLSLALSTDPKPMSAEERRRLTWEDATERFLDVAEITEKDQPNRVEEAFDNLAWRTHNAFTGVEALRNAVGAGINTRDNPTSLEDFVPVEDSGGFFDRRANVVAPAQK
;
A
#
# COMPACT_ATOMS: atom_id res chain seq x y z
N MET A 1 2.00 -40.51 -38.85
CA MET A 1 3.43 -40.11 -38.84
C MET A 1 4.13 -40.61 -40.11
N GLN A 2 4.07 -39.88 -41.23
CA GLN A 2 5.06 -39.91 -42.34
C GLN A 2 4.68 -39.02 -43.57
N ALA A 3 3.90 -37.94 -43.39
CA ALA A 3 3.50 -37.09 -44.53
C ALA A 3 3.42 -35.58 -44.23
N ILE A 4 4.19 -35.08 -43.25
CA ILE A 4 4.32 -33.63 -42.97
C ILE A 4 5.80 -33.32 -42.66
N ASN A 5 6.72 -33.77 -43.52
CA ASN A 5 8.16 -33.49 -43.37
C ASN A 5 8.87 -33.16 -44.69
N SER A 6 8.14 -32.94 -45.79
CA SER A 6 8.76 -32.72 -47.12
C SER A 6 8.52 -31.34 -47.73
N THR A 7 7.81 -30.42 -47.08
CA THR A 7 7.48 -29.10 -47.67
C THR A 7 8.19 -27.91 -47.02
N PHE A 8 9.22 -28.14 -46.18
CA PHE A 8 9.98 -27.05 -45.53
C PHE A 8 11.45 -26.94 -45.99
N ASN A 9 11.91 -27.80 -46.90
CA ASN A 9 13.33 -27.89 -47.28
C ASN A 9 13.67 -27.45 -48.72
N SER A 10 12.84 -26.64 -49.41
CA SER A 10 13.12 -26.22 -50.79
C SER A 10 13.13 -24.71 -51.08
N SER A 11 13.01 -23.81 -50.08
CA SER A 11 13.12 -22.35 -50.34
C SER A 11 14.42 -21.68 -49.87
N LEU A 12 15.37 -22.42 -49.28
CA LEU A 12 16.67 -21.88 -48.84
C LEU A 12 17.82 -22.34 -49.75
N ALA A 13 17.70 -22.06 -51.04
CA ALA A 13 18.82 -22.20 -51.99
C ALA A 13 18.69 -21.23 -53.15
N SER A 14 18.77 -19.92 -52.89
CA SER A 14 19.37 -18.93 -53.82
C SER A 14 19.23 -17.50 -53.28
N SER A 15 20.30 -17.01 -52.64
CA SER A 15 20.88 -15.69 -52.96
C SER A 15 22.01 -15.40 -51.98
N SER A 16 23.19 -15.31 -52.54
CA SER A 16 24.47 -15.11 -51.88
C SER A 16 24.85 -13.63 -51.93
N ARG A 17 25.03 -12.99 -50.75
CA ARG A 17 26.07 -11.97 -50.44
C ARG A 17 26.07 -11.63 -48.93
N PRO A 18 27.21 -11.28 -48.31
CA PRO A 18 27.42 -11.47 -46.87
C PRO A 18 27.10 -10.21 -46.05
N LEU A 19 26.33 -10.36 -44.98
CA LEU A 19 26.36 -9.45 -43.81
C LEU A 19 27.12 -10.16 -42.68
N PHE A 20 28.06 -9.45 -42.06
CA PHE A 20 28.86 -9.92 -40.93
C PHE A 20 27.97 -10.41 -39.77
N PRO A 21 28.28 -11.56 -39.12
CA PRO A 21 27.52 -12.01 -37.97
C PRO A 21 27.96 -11.23 -36.71
N THR A 22 27.00 -10.57 -36.04
CA THR A 22 27.16 -10.02 -34.70
C THR A 22 27.36 -11.16 -33.69
N PRO A 23 28.37 -11.11 -32.79
CA PRO A 23 28.57 -12.16 -31.80
C PRO A 23 27.46 -12.13 -30.74
N SER A 24 26.98 -13.30 -30.35
CA SER A 24 26.01 -13.45 -29.25
C SER A 24 26.54 -12.85 -27.94
N LEU A 25 25.63 -12.43 -27.05
CA LEU A 25 25.93 -11.91 -25.69
C LEU A 25 26.88 -12.83 -24.89
N ARG A 26 26.82 -14.14 -25.16
CA ARG A 26 27.72 -15.18 -24.61
C ARG A 26 29.18 -15.03 -25.03
N THR A 27 29.41 -14.54 -26.25
CA THR A 27 30.73 -14.31 -26.83
C THR A 27 31.29 -12.96 -26.40
N GLN A 28 30.42 -11.95 -26.24
CA GLN A 28 30.79 -10.61 -25.76
C GLN A 28 31.13 -10.60 -24.26
N ALA A 29 30.43 -11.41 -23.43
CA ALA A 29 30.73 -11.53 -22.00
C ALA A 29 32.13 -12.12 -21.71
N LYS A 30 32.61 -13.04 -22.56
CA LYS A 30 33.96 -13.62 -22.45
C LYS A 30 35.09 -12.67 -22.89
N GLN A 31 34.77 -11.63 -23.67
CA GLN A 31 35.76 -10.67 -24.17
C GLN A 31 35.99 -9.48 -23.23
N ILE A 32 35.11 -9.25 -22.24
CA ILE A 32 35.11 -8.05 -21.39
C ILE A 32 35.51 -8.35 -19.94
N LEU A 33 35.34 -9.59 -19.46
CA LEU A 33 35.56 -9.98 -18.06
C LEU A 33 36.62 -11.08 -17.94
N GLY A 34 37.41 -11.04 -16.88
CA GLY A 34 38.37 -12.11 -16.56
C GLY A 34 37.67 -13.46 -16.31
N PRO A 35 38.35 -14.60 -16.56
CA PRO A 35 37.75 -15.93 -16.55
C PRO A 35 37.05 -16.31 -15.23
N ASP A 36 37.52 -15.78 -14.10
CA ASP A 36 36.94 -16.05 -12.78
C ASP A 36 35.66 -15.22 -12.51
N GLN A 37 35.58 -13.99 -13.03
CA GLN A 37 34.41 -13.11 -12.90
C GLN A 37 33.28 -13.56 -13.82
N ALA A 38 33.61 -14.04 -15.02
CA ALA A 38 32.65 -14.65 -15.94
C ALA A 38 32.02 -15.91 -15.34
N LYS A 39 32.81 -16.78 -14.70
CA LYS A 39 32.30 -17.97 -14.00
C LYS A 39 31.42 -17.64 -12.79
N SER A 40 31.76 -16.61 -12.03
CA SER A 40 30.94 -16.14 -10.90
C SER A 40 29.58 -15.59 -11.36
N LEU A 41 29.55 -14.85 -12.47
CA LEU A 41 28.33 -14.36 -13.10
C LEU A 41 27.49 -15.49 -13.72
N GLU A 42 28.14 -16.50 -14.32
CA GLU A 42 27.48 -17.71 -14.85
C GLU A 42 26.86 -18.54 -13.72
N ALA A 43 27.54 -18.67 -12.58
CA ALA A 43 27.05 -19.36 -11.39
C ALA A 43 25.87 -18.62 -10.74
N ALA A 44 25.95 -17.29 -10.63
CA ALA A 44 24.88 -16.45 -10.10
C ALA A 44 23.65 -16.43 -11.02
N ALA A 45 23.84 -16.28 -12.33
CA ALA A 45 22.75 -16.37 -13.32
C ALA A 45 22.11 -17.75 -13.33
N SER A 46 22.90 -18.83 -13.20
CA SER A 46 22.37 -20.19 -13.13
C SER A 46 21.61 -20.46 -11.82
N GLN A 47 22.05 -19.91 -10.68
CA GLN A 47 21.32 -20.00 -9.41
C GLN A 47 20.01 -19.20 -9.45
N ILE A 48 20.01 -18.01 -10.05
CA ILE A 48 18.83 -17.15 -10.19
C ILE A 48 17.83 -17.75 -11.19
N MET A 49 18.29 -18.36 -12.28
CA MET A 49 17.43 -19.08 -13.24
C MET A 49 16.94 -20.43 -12.71
N ALA A 50 17.66 -21.04 -11.75
CA ALA A 50 17.23 -22.28 -11.10
C ALA A 50 16.09 -22.06 -10.10
N ALA A 51 15.95 -20.87 -9.49
CA ALA A 51 14.89 -20.63 -8.51
C ALA A 51 13.47 -20.61 -9.13
N PRO A 52 13.19 -19.92 -10.25
CA PRO A 52 11.91 -20.01 -10.96
C PRO A 52 11.67 -21.41 -11.52
N LYS A 53 12.72 -22.10 -12.01
CA LYS A 53 12.59 -23.45 -12.58
C LYS A 53 12.32 -24.52 -11.51
N LYS A 54 12.92 -24.37 -10.32
CA LYS A 54 12.69 -25.24 -9.17
C LYS A 54 11.34 -24.94 -8.52
N THR A 55 10.92 -23.68 -8.48
CA THR A 55 9.56 -23.29 -8.05
C THR A 55 8.51 -23.80 -9.04
N LEU A 56 8.72 -23.68 -10.36
CA LEU A 56 7.87 -24.27 -11.39
C LEU A 56 7.82 -25.80 -11.27
N GLN A 57 8.95 -26.48 -11.14
CA GLN A 57 8.99 -27.94 -10.93
C GLN A 57 8.35 -28.36 -9.60
N THR A 58 8.45 -27.55 -8.55
CA THR A 58 7.80 -27.83 -7.26
C THR A 58 6.30 -27.60 -7.36
N CYS A 59 5.85 -26.54 -8.02
CA CYS A 59 4.44 -26.29 -8.29
C CYS A 59 3.84 -27.36 -9.20
N GLN A 60 4.58 -27.80 -10.23
CA GLN A 60 4.17 -28.86 -11.16
C GLN A 60 4.10 -30.21 -10.43
N ARG A 61 5.10 -30.53 -9.60
CA ARG A 61 5.09 -31.75 -8.76
C ARG A 61 4.04 -31.71 -7.65
N THR A 62 3.73 -30.55 -7.08
CA THR A 62 2.61 -30.38 -6.14
C THR A 62 1.27 -30.55 -6.86
N LEU A 63 1.13 -30.05 -8.09
CA LEU A 63 -0.04 -30.28 -8.95
C LEU A 63 -0.22 -31.75 -9.32
N GLU A 64 0.85 -32.44 -9.71
CA GLU A 64 0.87 -33.87 -10.00
C GLU A 64 0.54 -34.70 -8.74
N ASN A 65 1.15 -34.39 -7.59
CA ASN A 65 0.83 -35.04 -6.32
C ASN A 65 -0.62 -34.78 -5.88
N CYS A 66 -1.15 -33.58 -6.08
CA CYS A 66 -2.56 -33.29 -5.83
C CYS A 66 -3.47 -34.08 -6.77
N HIS A 67 -3.12 -34.16 -8.06
CA HIS A 67 -3.86 -34.92 -9.05
C HIS A 67 -3.89 -36.42 -8.72
N GLU A 68 -2.74 -37.02 -8.37
CA GLU A 68 -2.63 -38.41 -7.93
C GLU A 68 -3.40 -38.68 -6.62
N ASN A 69 -3.29 -37.78 -5.64
CA ASN A 69 -4.05 -37.89 -4.38
C ASN A 69 -5.57 -37.81 -4.61
N PHE A 70 -6.03 -36.97 -5.54
CA PHE A 70 -7.46 -36.89 -5.89
C PHE A 70 -7.94 -38.10 -6.69
N GLN A 71 -7.12 -38.68 -7.57
CA GLN A 71 -7.45 -39.93 -8.25
C GLN A 71 -7.50 -41.12 -7.27
N MET A 72 -6.54 -41.20 -6.34
CA MET A 72 -6.51 -42.26 -5.32
C MET A 72 -7.69 -42.15 -4.35
N LEU A 73 -8.08 -40.92 -3.97
CA LEU A 73 -9.28 -40.66 -3.17
C LEU A 73 -10.57 -41.01 -3.94
N GLY A 74 -10.63 -40.73 -5.24
CA GLY A 74 -11.74 -41.12 -6.11
C GLY A 74 -11.90 -42.64 -6.23
N THR A 75 -10.78 -43.37 -6.30
CA THR A 75 -10.78 -44.83 -6.40
C THR A 75 -11.16 -45.48 -5.07
N LEU A 76 -10.69 -44.92 -3.94
CA LEU A 76 -11.09 -45.33 -2.59
C LEU A 76 -12.58 -45.05 -2.29
N LEU A 77 -13.12 -43.94 -2.78
CA LEU A 77 -14.55 -43.63 -2.64
C LEU A 77 -15.41 -44.55 -3.49
N GLN A 78 -15.02 -44.86 -4.73
CA GLN A 78 -15.73 -45.83 -5.57
C GLN A 78 -15.68 -47.25 -5.01
N HIS A 79 -14.55 -47.66 -4.40
CA HIS A 79 -14.41 -48.98 -3.78
C HIS A 79 -15.25 -49.14 -2.50
N ASN A 80 -15.38 -48.07 -1.70
CA ASN A 80 -16.21 -48.06 -0.48
C ASN A 80 -17.72 -47.92 -0.77
N LEU A 81 -18.10 -47.21 -1.84
CA LEU A 81 -19.50 -47.09 -2.28
C LEU A 81 -20.06 -48.38 -2.90
N HIS A 82 -19.21 -49.21 -3.53
CA HIS A 82 -19.62 -50.52 -4.05
C HIS A 82 -19.71 -51.62 -2.98
N THR A 83 -19.09 -51.45 -1.81
CA THR A 83 -19.08 -52.45 -0.72
C THR A 83 -20.18 -52.22 0.33
N SER A 84 -20.97 -51.15 0.22
CA SER A 84 -22.01 -50.81 1.19
C SER A 84 -23.38 -50.54 0.54
N LEU A 85 -24.06 -51.59 0.08
CA LEU A 85 -25.53 -51.66 -0.07
C LEU A 85 -25.94 -53.15 -0.11
N PRO A 86 -26.75 -53.62 0.86
CA PRO A 86 -28.19 -53.73 0.57
C PRO A 86 -29.11 -53.37 1.76
N VAL A 87 -30.42 -53.40 1.48
CA VAL A 87 -31.61 -53.03 2.30
C VAL A 87 -31.98 -51.55 2.09
N THR A 88 -33.04 -51.17 1.38
CA THR A 88 -34.39 -51.76 1.31
C THR A 88 -35.05 -51.43 -0.04
N GLN A 89 -35.45 -52.45 -0.79
CA GLN A 89 -36.53 -52.34 -1.76
C GLN A 89 -37.86 -52.48 -1.02
N ALA A 90 -38.77 -51.52 -1.19
CA ALA A 90 -40.21 -51.71 -1.35
C ALA A 90 -40.94 -50.40 -1.07
N LEU A 91 -41.54 -49.81 -2.11
CA LEU A 91 -42.93 -49.36 -2.17
C LEU A 91 -43.09 -48.34 -3.30
N THR A 92 -43.30 -48.89 -4.49
CA THR A 92 -43.99 -48.24 -5.61
C THR A 92 -45.49 -48.19 -5.32
N LYS A 93 -46.12 -47.00 -5.38
CA LYS A 93 -47.42 -46.71 -6.03
C LYS A 93 -47.84 -45.25 -5.79
N ALA A 94 -48.26 -44.59 -6.88
CA ALA A 94 -48.73 -43.20 -6.99
C ALA A 94 -50.23 -43.06 -6.54
N PRO A 95 -50.99 -41.96 -6.82
CA PRO A 95 -50.67 -40.58 -7.25
C PRO A 95 -51.49 -39.44 -6.57
N ALA A 96 -51.10 -38.18 -6.85
CA ALA A 96 -51.87 -36.94 -7.11
C ALA A 96 -53.07 -36.49 -6.23
N SER A 97 -53.04 -35.23 -5.75
CA SER A 97 -53.88 -34.10 -6.26
C SER A 97 -54.06 -32.94 -5.25
N LEU A 98 -54.25 -31.73 -5.81
CA LEU A 98 -54.99 -30.55 -5.32
C LEU A 98 -54.38 -29.74 -4.15
N ALA A 99 -53.94 -28.50 -4.42
CA ALA A 99 -54.72 -27.25 -4.36
C ALA A 99 -55.01 -26.84 -2.90
N ALA A 100 -54.27 -25.85 -2.38
CA ALA A 100 -54.57 -24.42 -2.45
C ALA A 100 -55.32 -23.94 -1.20
N THR A 101 -55.02 -22.69 -0.84
CA THR A 101 -55.81 -21.77 0.00
C THR A 101 -55.94 -22.06 1.50
N ASP A 102 -55.23 -21.24 2.27
CA ASP A 102 -55.78 -20.20 3.17
C ASP A 102 -54.99 -20.14 4.48
N GLN A 103 -54.23 -19.06 4.70
CA GLN A 103 -54.67 -17.74 5.21
C GLN A 103 -54.97 -17.74 6.71
N HIS A 104 -54.27 -16.82 7.38
CA HIS A 104 -54.58 -16.23 8.68
C HIS A 104 -54.48 -17.18 9.90
N SER A 105 -53.97 -16.80 11.06
CA SER A 105 -53.45 -15.54 11.59
C SER A 105 -53.08 -15.81 13.05
N ALA A 106 -52.23 -14.95 13.60
CA ALA A 106 -52.12 -14.64 15.03
C ALA A 106 -51.36 -15.64 15.93
N ALA A 107 -50.26 -15.10 16.45
CA ALA A 107 -49.48 -15.50 17.62
C ALA A 107 -50.30 -15.44 18.93
N PRO A 108 -49.73 -15.48 20.15
CA PRO A 108 -48.44 -16.04 20.63
C PRO A 108 -48.69 -17.02 21.82
N ASN A 109 -47.73 -17.87 22.18
CA ASN A 109 -47.25 -17.97 23.57
C ASN A 109 -46.26 -19.12 23.77
N THR A 110 -45.23 -18.76 24.51
CA THR A 110 -44.12 -19.54 25.04
C THR A 110 -44.58 -20.65 25.99
N THR A 111 -44.06 -21.86 25.82
CA THR A 111 -43.82 -22.79 26.94
C THR A 111 -42.57 -23.61 26.63
N PHE A 112 -41.51 -23.36 27.40
CA PHE A 112 -40.32 -24.20 27.45
C PHE A 112 -40.67 -25.55 28.07
N THR A 113 -40.42 -26.64 27.35
CA THR A 113 -40.10 -27.94 27.96
C THR A 113 -38.89 -28.56 27.27
N THR A 114 -37.87 -28.78 28.07
CA THR A 114 -36.58 -29.39 27.76
C THR A 114 -36.70 -30.89 27.53
N LYS A 115 -36.16 -31.41 26.42
CA LYS A 115 -35.49 -32.73 26.38
C LYS A 115 -34.34 -32.69 25.38
N SER A 116 -33.13 -32.85 25.91
CA SER A 116 -31.89 -33.04 25.19
C SER A 116 -31.97 -34.26 24.26
N ALA A 117 -31.57 -34.07 23.00
CA ALA A 117 -31.08 -35.16 22.15
C ALA A 117 -29.75 -34.70 21.55
N VAL A 118 -28.71 -35.47 21.85
CA VAL A 118 -27.35 -35.34 21.36
C VAL A 118 -27.35 -35.34 19.83
N VAL A 119 -26.85 -34.28 19.20
CA VAL A 119 -26.51 -34.29 17.77
C VAL A 119 -24.99 -34.31 17.66
N ALA A 120 -24.50 -35.40 17.06
CA ALA A 120 -23.12 -35.65 16.71
C ALA A 120 -22.56 -34.56 15.77
N PRO A 121 -21.24 -34.30 15.78
CA PRO A 121 -20.64 -33.23 15.00
C PRO A 121 -20.88 -33.44 13.50
N ILE A 122 -21.36 -32.40 12.84
CA ILE A 122 -21.53 -32.36 11.38
C ILE A 122 -20.15 -32.51 10.75
N SER A 123 -20.00 -33.60 10.00
CA SER A 123 -18.76 -33.99 9.35
C SER A 123 -18.45 -33.09 8.16
N THR A 124 -17.17 -33.08 7.82
CA THR A 124 -16.43 -32.44 6.74
C THR A 124 -17.02 -32.57 5.32
N GLN A 125 -18.19 -33.20 5.14
CA GLN A 125 -18.84 -33.38 3.84
C GLN A 125 -19.63 -32.16 3.34
N GLN A 126 -20.18 -31.30 4.23
CA GLN A 126 -20.85 -30.07 3.77
C GLN A 126 -19.87 -28.95 3.36
N GLN A 127 -18.59 -29.06 3.74
CA GLN A 127 -17.53 -28.14 3.28
C GLN A 127 -17.05 -28.44 1.85
N MET A 128 -17.27 -29.65 1.31
CA MET A 128 -16.87 -29.99 -0.06
C MET A 128 -17.94 -29.67 -1.11
N VAL A 129 -19.21 -29.50 -0.72
CA VAL A 129 -20.29 -29.20 -1.68
C VAL A 129 -20.29 -27.72 -2.09
N THR A 130 -19.82 -26.81 -1.22
CA THR A 130 -19.70 -25.37 -1.56
C THR A 130 -18.41 -25.08 -2.34
N ALA A 131 -17.32 -25.80 -2.07
CA ALA A 131 -16.09 -25.74 -2.88
C ALA A 131 -16.29 -26.31 -4.29
N GLY A 132 -17.12 -27.34 -4.44
CA GLY A 132 -17.49 -27.90 -5.75
C GLY A 132 -18.37 -26.96 -6.61
N ARG A 133 -19.04 -25.97 -6.02
CA ARG A 133 -19.81 -24.95 -6.77
C ARG A 133 -18.97 -23.77 -7.25
N VAL A 134 -17.85 -23.49 -6.60
CA VAL A 134 -16.88 -22.46 -7.04
C VAL A 134 -15.90 -23.00 -8.08
N LEU A 135 -15.75 -24.33 -8.17
CA LEU A 135 -14.84 -25.00 -9.13
C LEU A 135 -15.53 -25.52 -10.40
N ASN A 136 -16.80 -25.21 -10.62
CA ASN A 136 -17.48 -25.44 -11.91
C ASN A 136 -17.39 -24.19 -12.81
N MET A 137 -16.17 -23.68 -13.00
CA MET A 137 -15.85 -22.80 -14.12
C MET A 137 -15.38 -23.66 -15.28
N ASP A 138 -16.00 -23.48 -16.46
CA ASP A 138 -15.80 -24.31 -17.64
C ASP A 138 -14.32 -24.60 -17.94
N SER A 139 -14.02 -25.86 -18.25
CA SER A 139 -12.70 -26.35 -18.66
C SER A 139 -12.13 -25.59 -19.86
N GLU A 140 -12.98 -24.98 -20.68
CA GLU A 140 -12.57 -24.10 -21.78
C GLU A 140 -11.98 -22.77 -21.30
N SER A 141 -12.40 -22.22 -20.14
CA SER A 141 -11.84 -21.00 -19.57
C SER A 141 -10.41 -21.25 -19.09
N GLN A 142 -10.18 -22.36 -18.38
CA GLN A 142 -8.85 -22.74 -17.90
C GLN A 142 -7.87 -23.03 -19.05
N GLN A 143 -8.34 -23.67 -20.14
CA GLN A 143 -7.53 -23.87 -21.34
C GLN A 143 -7.23 -22.56 -22.08
N ARG A 144 -8.17 -21.61 -22.11
CA ARG A 144 -7.94 -20.27 -22.67
C ARG A 144 -6.93 -19.46 -21.85
N ASP A 145 -7.00 -19.55 -20.52
CA ASP A 145 -6.10 -18.83 -19.62
C ASP A 145 -4.67 -19.41 -19.63
N LEU A 146 -4.53 -20.73 -19.70
CA LEU A 146 -3.24 -21.40 -19.89
C LEU A 146 -2.63 -21.08 -21.26
N ALA A 147 -3.45 -21.07 -22.32
CA ALA A 147 -3.01 -20.67 -23.66
C ALA A 147 -2.59 -19.19 -23.72
N ALA A 148 -3.28 -18.30 -22.99
CA ALA A 148 -2.91 -16.89 -22.88
C ALA A 148 -1.59 -16.68 -22.11
N ILE A 149 -1.31 -17.50 -21.08
CA ILE A 149 -0.04 -17.47 -20.35
C ILE A 149 1.11 -18.00 -21.24
N GLU A 150 0.90 -19.09 -21.97
CA GLU A 150 1.88 -19.62 -22.92
C GLU A 150 2.15 -18.65 -24.08
N GLN A 151 1.10 -17.99 -24.59
CA GLN A 151 1.22 -16.94 -25.59
C GLN A 151 1.99 -15.73 -25.05
N ALA A 152 1.69 -15.24 -23.85
CA ALA A 152 2.41 -14.13 -23.22
C ALA A 152 3.89 -14.47 -22.98
N LEU A 153 4.20 -15.71 -22.58
CA LEU A 153 5.58 -16.20 -22.45
C LEU A 153 6.28 -16.31 -23.81
N GLY A 154 5.54 -16.68 -24.87
CA GLY A 154 6.01 -16.67 -26.25
C GLY A 154 6.31 -15.26 -26.76
N GLU A 155 5.41 -14.30 -26.53
CA GLU A 155 5.57 -12.88 -26.87
C GLU A 155 6.74 -12.23 -26.12
N ILE A 156 7.00 -12.64 -24.87
CA ILE A 156 8.21 -12.23 -24.13
C ILE A 156 9.49 -12.75 -24.82
N HIS A 157 9.47 -14.00 -25.29
CA HIS A 157 10.61 -14.60 -25.98
C HIS A 157 10.81 -14.02 -27.40
N GLU A 158 9.73 -13.64 -28.08
CA GLU A 158 9.75 -12.92 -29.35
C GLU A 158 10.16 -11.44 -29.17
N ALA A 159 9.77 -10.77 -28.10
CA ALA A 159 10.25 -9.43 -27.74
C ALA A 159 11.75 -9.42 -27.39
N GLU A 160 12.25 -10.50 -26.76
CA GLU A 160 13.69 -10.72 -26.53
C GLU A 160 14.49 -10.91 -27.83
N SER A 161 13.86 -11.42 -28.90
CA SER A 161 14.51 -11.67 -30.19
C SER A 161 14.32 -10.55 -31.23
N SER A 162 13.27 -9.72 -31.10
CA SER A 162 12.94 -8.65 -32.05
C SER A 162 13.45 -7.27 -31.67
N GLY A 163 13.89 -7.04 -30.42
CA GLY A 163 14.56 -5.80 -30.02
C GLY A 163 13.74 -4.51 -30.21
N GLN A 164 12.41 -4.60 -30.27
CA GLN A 164 11.53 -3.44 -30.43
C GLN A 164 11.21 -2.81 -29.07
N ASP A 165 12.09 -1.88 -28.66
CA ASP A 165 11.83 -0.92 -27.58
C ASP A 165 10.77 0.10 -28.08
N HIS A 166 9.51 -0.04 -27.66
CA HIS A 166 8.51 1.01 -27.85
C HIS A 166 8.72 2.15 -26.84
N SER A 167 9.81 2.92 -26.99
CA SER A 167 9.96 4.22 -26.36
C SER A 167 10.84 5.13 -27.21
N HIS A 168 10.22 6.02 -27.99
CA HIS A 168 10.96 7.02 -28.75
C HIS A 168 11.02 8.33 -27.94
N ALA A 169 12.09 8.50 -27.18
CA ALA A 169 12.44 9.83 -26.68
C ALA A 169 12.72 10.76 -27.87
N LEU A 170 12.15 11.96 -27.87
CA LEU A 170 12.27 12.90 -28.99
C LEU A 170 13.45 13.87 -28.81
N ASP A 171 14.01 14.35 -29.92
CA ASP A 171 14.97 15.46 -29.94
C ASP A 171 14.27 16.82 -29.83
N SER A 172 15.03 17.93 -29.84
CA SER A 172 14.49 19.30 -29.75
C SER A 172 13.61 19.71 -30.93
N GLU A 173 13.60 18.92 -32.01
CA GLU A 173 12.80 19.12 -33.21
C GLU A 173 11.68 18.07 -33.33
N GLY A 174 11.42 17.30 -32.25
CA GLY A 174 10.34 16.32 -32.20
C GLY A 174 10.62 15.00 -32.94
N ARG A 175 11.88 14.71 -33.30
CA ARG A 175 12.26 13.46 -34.00
C ARG A 175 12.66 12.34 -33.03
N PRO A 176 12.37 11.06 -33.32
CA PRO A 176 12.82 9.93 -32.53
C PRO A 176 14.35 9.89 -32.41
N LEU A 177 14.87 9.89 -31.18
CA LEU A 177 16.29 9.67 -30.91
C LEU A 177 16.68 8.23 -31.23
N SER A 178 17.84 8.04 -31.85
CA SER A 178 18.39 6.69 -32.05
C SER A 178 18.73 6.04 -30.71
N PHE A 179 18.68 4.71 -30.62
CA PHE A 179 18.98 3.94 -29.42
C PHE A 179 20.34 4.35 -28.77
N LEU A 180 21.38 4.55 -29.58
CA LEU A 180 22.69 5.00 -29.11
C LEU A 180 22.69 6.46 -28.61
N GLN A 181 21.88 7.34 -29.20
CA GLN A 181 21.73 8.72 -28.71
C GLN A 181 20.96 8.75 -27.39
N GLN A 182 19.92 7.92 -27.24
CA GLN A 182 19.19 7.77 -25.99
C GLN A 182 20.11 7.25 -24.88
N LEU A 183 20.92 6.23 -25.16
CA LEU A 183 21.91 5.71 -24.22
C LEU A 183 22.98 6.74 -23.84
N ARG A 184 23.55 7.49 -24.81
CA ARG A 184 24.53 8.55 -24.52
C ARG A 184 23.94 9.71 -23.71
N LYS A 185 22.68 10.09 -23.98
CA LYS A 185 21.97 11.16 -23.26
C LYS A 185 21.65 10.70 -21.82
N ARG A 186 21.24 9.44 -21.64
CA ARG A 186 21.08 8.79 -20.33
C ARG A 186 22.41 8.73 -19.58
N GLU A 187 23.49 8.27 -20.20
CA GLU A 187 24.82 8.22 -19.57
C GLU A 187 25.35 9.61 -19.16
N LYS A 188 25.11 10.65 -19.96
CA LYS A 188 25.48 12.04 -19.60
C LYS A 188 24.64 12.60 -18.45
N ARG A 189 23.33 12.30 -18.41
CA ARG A 189 22.46 12.66 -17.28
C ARG A 189 22.86 11.91 -16.01
N ARG A 190 23.24 10.63 -16.13
CA ARG A 190 23.62 9.72 -15.05
C ARG A 190 24.87 10.15 -14.27
N LYS A 191 25.82 10.80 -14.93
CA LYS A 191 27.10 11.23 -14.31
C LYS A 191 27.00 12.54 -13.54
N LYS A 192 25.84 13.19 -13.50
CA LYS A 192 25.69 14.49 -12.85
C LYS A 192 24.86 14.35 -11.59
N ARG A 193 25.36 14.92 -10.49
CA ARG A 193 24.55 15.32 -9.33
C ARG A 193 23.24 15.96 -9.85
N SER A 194 22.10 15.52 -9.34
CA SER A 194 20.78 16.04 -9.70
C SER A 194 20.09 16.54 -8.45
N SER A 195 19.76 17.83 -8.42
CA SER A 195 19.12 18.46 -7.27
C SER A 195 17.73 18.97 -7.63
N LEU A 196 16.81 18.91 -6.67
CA LEU A 196 15.52 19.61 -6.78
C LEU A 196 15.68 21.14 -6.63
N ARG A 197 16.86 21.61 -6.19
CA ARG A 197 17.20 23.02 -6.08
C ARG A 197 17.72 23.64 -7.37
N ASP A 198 17.99 22.82 -8.38
CA ASP A 198 18.38 23.34 -9.70
C ASP A 198 17.23 24.24 -10.23
N PRO A 199 17.52 25.33 -10.98
CA PRO A 199 16.48 26.24 -11.45
C PRO A 199 15.59 25.59 -12.51
N GLY A 200 14.30 25.95 -12.51
CA GLY A 200 13.35 25.56 -13.56
C GLY A 200 12.84 24.12 -13.49
N ARG A 201 12.96 23.44 -12.33
CA ARG A 201 12.50 22.05 -12.17
C ARG A 201 10.99 21.93 -12.29
N GLN A 202 10.54 20.87 -12.95
CA GLN A 202 9.14 20.47 -13.01
C GLN A 202 8.94 19.24 -12.11
N VAL A 203 8.20 19.43 -11.02
CA VAL A 203 8.03 18.43 -9.96
C VAL A 203 6.62 17.88 -9.99
N ALA A 204 6.48 16.60 -10.32
CA ALA A 204 5.25 15.83 -10.17
C ALA A 204 5.28 15.10 -8.82
N ILE A 205 4.41 15.47 -7.89
CA ILE A 205 4.18 14.75 -6.63
C ILE A 205 2.99 13.81 -6.86
N VAL A 206 3.21 12.51 -6.77
CA VAL A 206 2.20 11.48 -7.03
C VAL A 206 1.88 10.80 -5.72
N THR A 207 0.59 10.73 -5.36
CA THR A 207 0.14 10.14 -4.10
C THR A 207 -0.98 9.13 -4.32
N THR A 208 -1.12 8.19 -3.39
CA THR A 208 -2.10 7.10 -3.36
C THR A 208 -3.46 7.51 -2.78
N ALA A 209 -3.58 8.69 -2.18
CA ALA A 209 -4.81 9.17 -1.55
C ALA A 209 -4.99 10.67 -1.74
N ALA A 210 -6.23 11.13 -1.66
CA ALA A 210 -6.59 12.53 -1.81
C ALA A 210 -7.65 12.95 -0.80
N LEU A 211 -7.72 14.25 -0.52
CA LEU A 211 -8.86 14.79 0.22
C LEU A 211 -10.16 14.52 -0.54
N PRO A 212 -11.28 14.30 0.17
CA PRO A 212 -11.51 14.47 1.61
C PRO A 212 -11.14 13.26 2.47
N TRP A 213 -10.47 12.24 1.93
CA TRP A 213 -9.98 11.14 2.77
C TRP A 213 -8.78 11.60 3.60
N MET A 214 -9.01 11.95 4.87
CA MET A 214 -8.04 12.59 5.77
C MET A 214 -6.95 11.62 6.28
N THR A 215 -6.21 10.99 5.38
CA THR A 215 -5.03 10.16 5.70
C THR A 215 -3.76 11.00 5.63
N GLY A 216 -2.67 10.52 6.25
CA GLY A 216 -1.35 11.14 6.09
C GLY A 216 -0.89 11.20 4.63
N THR A 217 -1.28 10.21 3.83
CA THR A 217 -0.96 10.11 2.39
C THR A 217 -1.78 11.05 1.52
N ALA A 218 -2.95 11.53 1.98
CA ALA A 218 -3.65 12.62 1.33
C ALA A 218 -3.11 14.00 1.76
N VAL A 219 -2.90 14.19 3.06
CA VAL A 219 -2.60 15.51 3.65
C VAL A 219 -1.14 15.93 3.46
N ASN A 220 -0.18 15.03 3.72
CA ASN A 220 1.25 15.39 3.68
C ASN A 220 1.73 15.71 2.26
N PRO A 221 1.36 14.94 1.21
CA PRO A 221 1.73 15.29 -0.17
C PRO A 221 1.12 16.61 -0.65
N LEU A 222 -0.13 16.89 -0.25
CA LEU A 222 -0.79 18.16 -0.54
C LEU A 222 -0.07 19.35 0.10
N LEU A 223 0.29 19.24 1.38
CA LEU A 223 1.08 20.27 2.06
C LEU A 223 2.48 20.38 1.46
N ARG A 224 3.14 19.27 1.12
CA ARG A 224 4.43 19.30 0.41
C ARG A 224 4.31 20.07 -0.90
N ALA A 225 3.27 19.81 -1.71
CA ALA A 225 3.04 20.53 -2.94
C ALA A 225 2.89 22.04 -2.70
N ALA A 226 2.09 22.43 -1.72
CA ALA A 226 1.86 23.83 -1.34
C ALA A 226 3.16 24.55 -0.93
N TYR A 227 3.99 23.94 -0.07
CA TYR A 227 5.20 24.59 0.42
C TYR A 227 6.35 24.55 -0.60
N MET A 228 6.46 23.50 -1.42
CA MET A 228 7.43 23.47 -2.51
C MET A 228 7.13 24.51 -3.59
N ALA A 229 5.84 24.79 -3.84
CA ALA A 229 5.36 25.78 -4.80
C ALA A 229 5.55 27.24 -4.37
N LYS A 230 6.02 27.50 -3.13
CA LYS A 230 6.40 28.86 -2.70
C LYS A 230 7.57 29.44 -3.49
N ASP A 231 8.43 28.57 -4.04
CA ASP A 231 9.52 28.98 -4.91
C ASP A 231 9.01 29.03 -6.36
N SER A 232 8.93 30.24 -6.92
CA SER A 232 8.41 30.49 -8.27
C SER A 232 9.25 29.84 -9.37
N ASP A 233 10.50 29.46 -9.10
CA ASP A 233 11.36 28.78 -10.07
C ASP A 233 11.06 27.28 -10.18
N ARG A 234 10.23 26.73 -9.28
CA ARG A 234 9.75 25.35 -9.32
C ARG A 234 8.30 25.28 -9.75
N LYS A 235 8.02 24.53 -10.82
CA LYS A 235 6.66 24.21 -11.23
C LYS A 235 6.24 22.91 -10.56
N VAL A 236 5.20 22.96 -9.72
CA VAL A 236 4.72 21.80 -8.98
C VAL A 236 3.37 21.34 -9.52
N THR A 237 3.25 20.04 -9.76
CA THR A 237 2.01 19.34 -10.10
C THR A 237 1.76 18.26 -9.06
N LEU A 238 0.60 18.30 -8.39
CA LEU A 238 0.12 17.26 -7.51
C LEU A 238 -0.80 16.33 -8.32
N LEU A 239 -0.43 15.06 -8.45
CA LEU A 239 -1.19 14.01 -9.12
C LEU A 239 -1.87 13.12 -8.07
N ILE A 240 -3.20 13.14 -8.04
CA ILE A 240 -4.04 12.47 -7.04
C ILE A 240 -4.99 11.43 -7.67
N PRO A 241 -5.45 10.41 -6.93
CA PRO A 241 -6.44 9.47 -7.44
C PRO A 241 -7.83 10.11 -7.55
N TRP A 242 -8.50 9.86 -8.68
CA TRP A 242 -9.93 10.04 -8.87
C TRP A 242 -10.65 8.72 -8.58
N LEU A 243 -11.72 8.77 -7.79
CA LEU A 243 -12.52 7.59 -7.45
C LEU A 243 -13.90 7.67 -8.08
N ALA A 244 -14.43 6.53 -8.51
CA ALA A 244 -15.82 6.41 -8.94
C ALA A 244 -16.79 6.71 -7.79
N ASP A 245 -18.02 7.15 -8.11
CA ASP A 245 -19.04 7.53 -7.11
C ASP A 245 -19.27 6.45 -6.04
N ALA A 246 -19.31 5.18 -6.43
CA ALA A 246 -19.47 4.05 -5.51
C ALA A 246 -18.36 4.00 -4.45
N ASP A 247 -17.11 4.24 -4.84
CA ASP A 247 -15.96 4.26 -3.93
C ASP A 247 -15.91 5.55 -3.11
N GLN A 248 -16.28 6.69 -3.71
CA GLN A 248 -16.38 7.96 -2.98
C GLN A 248 -17.33 7.85 -1.79
N ARG A 249 -18.50 7.22 -1.97
CA ARG A 249 -19.49 7.01 -0.89
C ARG A 249 -18.98 6.15 0.26
N VAL A 250 -18.01 5.28 0.00
CA VAL A 250 -17.39 4.43 1.02
C VAL A 250 -16.26 5.17 1.75
N VAL A 251 -15.46 5.93 1.01
CA VAL A 251 -14.20 6.49 1.49
C VAL A 251 -14.37 7.89 2.08
N TYR A 252 -15.25 8.71 1.51
CA TYR A 252 -15.39 10.11 1.86
C TYR A 252 -16.36 10.32 3.02
N PRO A 253 -16.03 11.22 3.97
CA PRO A 253 -16.84 11.42 5.16
C PRO A 253 -18.15 12.15 4.82
N ASN A 254 -19.15 12.00 5.69
CA ASN A 254 -20.38 12.79 5.68
C ASN A 254 -21.17 12.75 4.35
N ASN A 255 -21.13 11.62 3.63
CA ASN A 255 -21.77 11.44 2.33
C ASN A 255 -21.31 12.44 1.25
N LEU A 256 -20.11 13.03 1.41
CA LEU A 256 -19.52 13.92 0.41
C LEU A 256 -19.13 13.13 -0.84
N THR A 257 -19.57 13.58 -2.00
CA THR A 257 -19.17 13.08 -3.31
C THR A 257 -18.91 14.25 -4.26
N PHE A 258 -18.17 13.99 -5.32
CA PHE A 258 -17.89 14.90 -6.43
C PHE A 258 -18.29 14.24 -7.73
N GLU A 259 -18.93 15.02 -8.60
CA GLU A 259 -19.34 14.58 -9.93
C GLU A 259 -18.18 14.68 -10.93
N THR A 260 -17.29 15.66 -10.75
CA THR A 260 -16.13 15.87 -11.64
C THR A 260 -14.83 16.11 -10.87
N PRO A 261 -13.66 15.83 -11.48
CA PRO A 261 -12.36 16.10 -10.89
C PRO A 261 -12.15 17.58 -10.48
N GLU A 262 -12.70 18.52 -11.24
CA GLU A 262 -12.60 19.97 -10.96
C GLU A 262 -13.29 20.35 -9.65
N GLN A 263 -14.44 19.72 -9.34
CA GLN A 263 -15.12 19.94 -8.05
C GLN A 263 -14.27 19.47 -6.88
N GLN A 264 -13.57 18.34 -7.02
CA GLN A 264 -12.64 17.84 -6.02
C GLN A 264 -11.39 18.73 -5.91
N GLU A 265 -10.85 19.21 -7.03
CA GLU A 265 -9.74 20.17 -7.04
C GLU A 265 -10.10 21.44 -6.25
N ASP A 266 -11.27 22.01 -6.49
CA ASP A 266 -11.79 23.18 -5.76
C ASP A 266 -11.83 22.93 -4.25
N TYR A 267 -12.30 21.74 -3.84
CA TYR A 267 -12.31 21.34 -2.43
C TYR A 267 -10.89 21.26 -1.86
N VAL A 268 -9.97 20.59 -2.56
CA VAL A 268 -8.56 20.43 -2.17
C VAL A 268 -7.89 21.79 -1.99
N ARG A 269 -8.06 22.72 -2.95
CA ARG A 269 -7.50 24.08 -2.92
C ARG A 269 -8.01 24.87 -1.73
N LYS A 270 -9.35 24.93 -1.55
CA LYS A 270 -9.97 25.62 -0.41
C LYS A 270 -9.49 25.06 0.93
N TRP A 271 -9.33 23.74 1.03
CA TRP A 271 -8.84 23.11 2.25
C TRP A 271 -7.39 23.51 2.55
N VAL A 272 -6.48 23.44 1.56
CA VAL A 272 -5.06 23.72 1.78
C VAL A 272 -4.80 25.19 2.04
N GLU A 273 -5.47 26.11 1.34
CA GLU A 273 -5.38 27.55 1.56
C GLU A 273 -5.87 27.91 2.96
N LYS A 274 -7.00 27.34 3.39
CA LYS A 274 -7.49 27.51 4.77
C LYS A 274 -6.52 26.95 5.81
N ARG A 275 -5.91 25.79 5.53
CA ARG A 275 -4.98 25.12 6.47
C ARG A 275 -3.66 25.87 6.61
N THR A 276 -3.15 26.43 5.52
CA THR A 276 -1.82 27.05 5.42
C THR A 276 -1.84 28.57 5.63
N GLY A 277 -2.94 29.24 5.25
CA GLY A 277 -3.08 30.69 5.33
C GLY A 277 -2.38 31.45 4.20
N PHE A 278 -2.02 30.79 3.09
CA PHE A 278 -1.43 31.43 1.91
C PHE A 278 -1.94 30.82 0.60
N ASP A 279 -1.81 31.57 -0.49
CA ASP A 279 -2.22 31.16 -1.83
C ASP A 279 -1.32 30.04 -2.37
N CYS A 280 -1.93 28.93 -2.81
CA CYS A 280 -1.23 27.71 -3.17
C CYS A 280 -1.08 27.54 -4.69
N ASN A 281 0.08 27.92 -5.25
CA ASN A 281 0.34 27.94 -6.69
C ASN A 281 0.92 26.62 -7.26
N PHE A 282 0.17 25.52 -7.17
CA PHE A 282 0.51 24.25 -7.84
C PHE A 282 -0.65 23.78 -8.74
N LYS A 283 -0.34 22.93 -9.73
CA LYS A 283 -1.36 22.27 -10.58
C LYS A 283 -1.90 21.02 -9.88
N VAL A 284 -3.18 20.71 -10.04
CA VAL A 284 -3.73 19.40 -9.67
C VAL A 284 -4.00 18.63 -10.96
N LYS A 285 -3.68 17.33 -10.95
CA LYS A 285 -4.06 16.38 -12.00
C LYS A 285 -4.57 15.11 -11.35
N PHE A 286 -5.31 14.32 -12.11
CA PHE A 286 -5.93 13.11 -11.63
C PHE A 286 -5.48 11.88 -12.42
N TYR A 287 -5.39 10.75 -11.73
CA TYR A 287 -5.29 9.41 -12.32
C TYR A 287 -6.42 8.54 -11.75
N PRO A 288 -6.87 7.48 -12.44
CA PRO A 288 -7.97 6.66 -11.97
C PRO A 288 -7.50 5.75 -10.82
N GLY A 289 -8.25 5.73 -9.73
CA GLY A 289 -8.03 4.86 -8.59
C GLY A 289 -9.29 4.06 -8.26
N ARG A 290 -9.11 2.91 -7.62
CA ARG A 290 -10.19 2.11 -7.03
C ARG A 290 -9.96 1.93 -5.54
N TYR A 291 -11.02 1.93 -4.74
CA TYR A 291 -10.94 1.53 -3.35
C TYR A 291 -11.00 0.01 -3.24
N ALA A 292 -9.88 -0.61 -2.86
CA ALA A 292 -9.82 -2.03 -2.53
C ALA A 292 -10.22 -2.22 -1.06
N LYS A 293 -11.46 -2.64 -0.83
CA LYS A 293 -12.07 -2.76 0.51
C LYS A 293 -11.31 -3.72 1.41
N GLU A 294 -10.84 -4.82 0.85
CA GLU A 294 -10.10 -5.90 1.50
C GLU A 294 -8.73 -5.43 2.00
N LYS A 295 -8.15 -4.44 1.33
CA LYS A 295 -6.88 -3.78 1.70
C LYS A 295 -7.10 -2.44 2.42
N MET A 296 -8.35 -1.98 2.50
CA MET A 296 -8.72 -0.62 2.94
C MET A 296 -7.84 0.48 2.34
N SER A 297 -7.54 0.37 1.05
CA SER A 297 -6.56 1.22 0.37
C SER A 297 -7.04 1.56 -1.03
N ILE A 298 -6.62 2.72 -1.55
CA ILE A 298 -6.88 3.09 -2.96
C ILE A 298 -5.75 2.56 -3.83
N LEU A 299 -6.04 1.69 -4.79
CA LEU A 299 -5.08 1.18 -5.76
C LEU A 299 -5.14 1.98 -7.06
N PRO A 300 -4.00 2.28 -7.70
CA PRO A 300 -4.00 2.81 -9.06
C PRO A 300 -4.60 1.83 -10.07
N VAL A 301 -5.33 2.39 -11.03
CA VAL A 301 -5.83 1.71 -12.22
C VAL A 301 -5.04 2.22 -13.42
N GLY A 302 -4.67 1.34 -14.35
CA GLY A 302 -3.87 1.80 -15.50
C GLY A 302 -2.41 2.13 -15.18
N ASP A 303 -1.83 2.95 -16.05
CA ASP A 303 -0.53 3.58 -15.91
C ASP A 303 -0.70 5.05 -15.45
N PRO A 304 -0.40 5.38 -14.18
CA PRO A 304 -0.49 6.76 -13.68
C PRO A 304 0.51 7.70 -14.36
N THR A 305 1.58 7.19 -14.97
CA THR A 305 2.58 8.03 -15.63
C THR A 305 2.00 8.75 -16.84
N GLN A 306 0.95 8.22 -17.49
CA GLN A 306 0.35 8.84 -18.67
C GLN A 306 -0.25 10.22 -18.41
N TYR A 307 -0.65 10.51 -17.17
CA TYR A 307 -1.28 11.77 -16.78
C TYR A 307 -0.26 12.92 -16.59
N ILE A 308 1.04 12.64 -16.71
CA ILE A 308 2.10 13.64 -16.79
C ILE A 308 2.69 13.64 -18.21
N PRO A 309 2.55 14.71 -18.99
CA PRO A 309 3.16 14.83 -20.32
C PRO A 309 4.69 14.69 -20.26
N ASP A 310 5.29 14.11 -21.30
CA ASP A 310 6.75 13.94 -21.37
C ASP A 310 7.53 15.28 -21.34
N SER A 311 6.91 16.38 -21.78
CA SER A 311 7.47 17.73 -21.67
C SER A 311 7.51 18.27 -20.23
N GLU A 312 6.66 17.74 -19.34
CA GLU A 312 6.60 18.08 -17.91
C GLU A 312 7.35 17.05 -17.03
N ALA A 313 7.75 15.90 -17.60
CA ALA A 313 8.33 14.77 -16.86
C ALA A 313 9.81 14.95 -16.51
N ASP A 314 10.08 15.78 -15.49
CA ASP A 314 11.44 16.04 -15.02
C ASP A 314 11.77 15.39 -13.65
N VAL A 315 11.04 15.77 -12.59
CA VAL A 315 11.12 15.16 -11.25
C VAL A 315 9.81 14.45 -10.94
N ALA A 316 9.89 13.22 -10.44
CA ALA A 316 8.78 12.55 -9.76
C ALA A 316 9.09 12.36 -8.27
N VAL A 317 8.15 12.75 -7.42
CA VAL A 317 8.13 12.42 -5.99
C VAL A 317 6.98 11.46 -5.77
N LEU A 318 7.29 10.20 -5.51
CA LEU A 318 6.30 9.14 -5.33
C LEU A 318 6.04 8.97 -3.83
N GLU A 319 4.84 9.32 -3.39
CA GLU A 319 4.41 9.17 -2.01
C GLU A 319 3.75 7.79 -1.88
N GLU A 320 4.40 6.88 -1.14
CA GLU A 320 4.15 5.42 -1.16
C GLU A 320 4.51 4.74 -2.50
N PRO A 321 5.80 4.79 -2.91
CA PRO A 321 6.26 4.21 -4.16
C PRO A 321 5.97 2.70 -4.26
N GLU A 322 5.95 1.96 -3.15
CA GLU A 322 5.54 0.56 -3.14
C GLU A 322 4.09 0.38 -3.57
N HIS A 323 3.17 1.04 -2.88
CA HIS A 323 1.73 0.93 -3.10
C HIS A 323 1.32 1.45 -4.48
N LEU A 324 1.95 2.52 -4.95
CA LEU A 324 1.77 3.02 -6.32
C LEU A 324 2.18 2.00 -7.39
N ASN A 325 3.10 1.08 -7.08
CA ASN A 325 3.73 0.22 -8.07
C ASN A 325 3.49 -1.29 -7.89
N TRP A 326 2.79 -1.75 -6.87
CA TRP A 326 2.49 -3.19 -6.68
C TRP A 326 1.93 -3.84 -7.95
N TYR A 327 1.01 -3.13 -8.60
CA TYR A 327 0.36 -3.57 -9.83
C TYR A 327 0.68 -2.62 -11.00
N HIS A 328 1.79 -1.88 -10.97
CA HIS A 328 2.16 -1.06 -12.12
C HIS A 328 2.72 -1.94 -13.25
N HIS A 329 2.31 -1.67 -14.47
CA HIS A 329 2.75 -2.38 -15.69
C HIS A 329 2.97 -1.39 -16.87
N GLY A 330 2.98 -0.09 -16.56
CA GLY A 330 3.20 0.97 -17.53
C GLY A 330 4.67 1.38 -17.61
N ARG A 331 4.92 2.60 -18.10
CA ARG A 331 6.30 3.09 -18.26
C ARG A 331 7.00 3.13 -16.90
N ARG A 332 8.22 2.63 -16.83
CA ARG A 332 9.05 2.72 -15.61
C ARG A 332 9.31 4.19 -15.28
N TRP A 333 9.02 4.60 -14.04
CA TRP A 333 9.22 5.98 -13.57
C TRP A 333 10.64 6.53 -13.84
N THR A 334 11.68 5.74 -13.59
CA THR A 334 13.09 6.12 -13.86
C THR A 334 13.44 6.20 -15.35
N ASP A 335 12.64 5.62 -16.24
CA ASP A 335 12.77 5.80 -17.69
C ASP A 335 12.06 7.04 -18.21
N LYS A 336 11.05 7.51 -17.47
CA LYS A 336 10.25 8.69 -17.83
C LYS A 336 10.82 9.99 -17.26
N PHE A 337 11.18 9.99 -15.98
CA PHE A 337 11.63 11.17 -15.25
C PHE A 337 13.15 11.16 -15.06
N ASN A 338 13.77 12.33 -15.06
CA ASN A 338 15.23 12.47 -14.85
C ASN A 338 15.65 12.28 -13.39
N HIS A 339 14.70 12.38 -12.47
CA HIS A 339 14.92 12.34 -11.04
C HIS A 339 13.67 11.75 -10.38
N VAL A 340 13.82 10.69 -9.60
CA VAL A 340 12.68 10.01 -8.95
C VAL A 340 13.02 9.70 -7.51
N VAL A 341 12.27 10.30 -6.59
CA VAL A 341 12.39 10.06 -5.15
C VAL A 341 11.11 9.41 -4.65
N GLY A 342 11.24 8.27 -3.99
CA GLY A 342 10.14 7.62 -3.29
C GLY A 342 10.13 7.98 -1.81
N ILE A 343 8.98 8.28 -1.23
CA ILE A 343 8.80 8.56 0.21
C ILE A 343 7.90 7.49 0.82
N ILE A 344 8.39 6.81 1.85
CA ILE A 344 7.69 5.69 2.50
C ILE A 344 6.83 6.20 3.65
N HIS A 345 5.50 6.03 3.56
CA HIS A 345 4.55 6.48 4.59
C HIS A 345 4.01 5.38 5.48
N THR A 346 3.81 4.18 4.93
CA THR A 346 3.04 3.12 5.60
C THR A 346 3.88 1.87 5.82
N ASN A 347 3.74 1.28 7.00
CA ASN A 347 4.37 0.02 7.33
C ASN A 347 3.50 -1.16 6.89
N TYR A 348 3.40 -1.37 5.57
CA TYR A 348 2.56 -2.44 5.02
C TYR A 348 2.96 -3.84 5.52
N THR A 349 4.24 -4.07 5.83
CA THR A 349 4.69 -5.35 6.38
C THR A 349 4.13 -5.61 7.77
N ASP A 350 4.00 -4.58 8.62
CA ASP A 350 3.37 -4.73 9.93
C ASP A 350 1.87 -5.00 9.82
N TYR A 351 1.18 -4.36 8.88
CA TYR A 351 -0.23 -4.66 8.59
C TYR A 351 -0.42 -6.08 8.09
N ALA A 352 0.37 -6.49 7.09
CA ALA A 352 0.31 -7.85 6.56
C ALA A 352 0.58 -8.90 7.66
N ARG A 353 1.53 -8.63 8.57
CA ARG A 353 1.86 -9.55 9.68
C ARG A 353 0.70 -9.80 10.65
N ARG A 354 -0.20 -8.84 10.80
CA ARG A 354 -1.35 -8.91 11.72
C ARG A 354 -2.54 -9.68 11.13
N GLU A 355 -2.48 -10.05 9.85
CA GLU A 355 -3.53 -10.81 9.17
C GLU A 355 -3.33 -12.33 9.26
N GLU A 356 -4.37 -13.09 8.89
CA GLU A 356 -4.27 -14.54 8.70
C GLU A 356 -3.18 -14.87 7.65
N GLY A 357 -2.30 -15.81 7.98
CA GLY A 357 -1.12 -16.13 7.15
C GLY A 357 -0.06 -15.02 7.13
N GLY A 358 -0.14 -14.07 8.07
CA GLY A 358 0.58 -12.79 8.01
C GLY A 358 2.10 -12.88 7.93
N ALA A 359 2.72 -13.92 8.50
CA ALA A 359 4.17 -14.10 8.40
C ALA A 359 4.63 -14.29 6.93
N ILE A 360 3.90 -15.11 6.17
CA ILE A 360 4.19 -15.37 4.76
C ILE A 360 3.83 -14.15 3.91
N LYS A 361 2.65 -13.55 4.15
CA LYS A 361 2.21 -12.33 3.45
C LYS A 361 3.21 -11.19 3.64
N SER A 362 3.67 -10.96 4.88
CA SER A 362 4.64 -9.91 5.22
C SER A 362 5.98 -10.12 4.52
N GLU A 363 6.48 -11.36 4.45
CA GLU A 363 7.76 -11.65 3.79
C GLU A 363 7.67 -11.41 2.28
N LEU A 364 6.64 -11.98 1.62
CA LEU A 364 6.42 -11.79 0.19
C LEU A 364 6.20 -10.32 -0.16
N LEU A 365 5.39 -9.60 0.62
CA LEU A 365 5.15 -8.17 0.43
C LEU A 365 6.43 -7.36 0.64
N GLY A 366 7.27 -7.72 1.62
CA GLY A 366 8.58 -7.10 1.82
C GLY A 366 9.49 -7.22 0.59
N GLN A 367 9.47 -8.37 -0.08
CA GLN A 367 10.23 -8.60 -1.32
C GLN A 367 9.65 -7.80 -2.49
N VAL A 368 8.32 -7.79 -2.66
CA VAL A 368 7.66 -6.98 -3.70
C VAL A 368 7.94 -5.49 -3.48
N ASN A 369 7.79 -4.98 -2.26
CA ASN A 369 8.09 -3.59 -1.92
C ASN A 369 9.53 -3.23 -2.27
N ASN A 370 10.50 -4.08 -1.93
CA ASN A 370 11.90 -3.89 -2.29
C ASN A 370 12.12 -3.85 -3.81
N LEU A 371 11.49 -4.78 -4.54
CA LEU A 371 11.59 -4.86 -5.99
C LEU A 371 11.07 -3.58 -6.66
N VAL A 372 9.81 -3.22 -6.38
CA VAL A 372 9.14 -2.12 -7.07
C VAL A 372 9.76 -0.76 -6.72
N THR A 373 10.15 -0.55 -5.46
CA THR A 373 10.83 0.70 -5.08
C THR A 373 12.21 0.81 -5.72
N ARG A 374 12.96 -0.29 -5.81
CA ARG A 374 14.28 -0.33 -6.44
C ARG A 374 14.23 0.01 -7.94
N VAL A 375 13.29 -0.57 -8.68
CA VAL A 375 13.22 -0.37 -10.13
C VAL A 375 12.60 0.98 -10.50
N HIS A 376 11.72 1.53 -9.66
CA HIS A 376 11.01 2.78 -9.93
C HIS A 376 11.61 4.03 -9.28
N CYS A 377 12.53 3.91 -8.32
CA CYS A 377 13.13 5.07 -7.65
C CYS A 377 14.64 5.15 -7.87
N HIS A 378 15.13 6.38 -8.07
CA HIS A 378 16.56 6.67 -7.97
C HIS A 378 17.00 6.76 -6.51
N LYS A 379 16.11 7.22 -5.62
CA LYS A 379 16.36 7.33 -4.18
C LYS A 379 15.08 7.09 -3.38
N VAL A 380 15.21 6.48 -2.21
CA VAL A 380 14.08 6.22 -1.31
C VAL A 380 14.32 6.93 0.02
N VAL A 381 13.33 7.68 0.49
CA VAL A 381 13.33 8.36 1.78
C VAL A 381 12.33 7.66 2.69
N LYS A 382 12.83 7.03 3.74
CA LYS A 382 12.01 6.50 4.83
C LYS A 382 11.79 7.61 5.85
N LEU A 383 10.55 7.80 6.28
CA LEU A 383 10.26 8.78 7.35
C LEU A 383 10.85 8.34 8.69
N SER A 384 11.05 7.03 8.88
CA SER A 384 11.77 6.43 10.01
C SER A 384 12.29 5.03 9.68
N ASP A 385 13.09 4.45 10.56
CA ASP A 385 13.55 3.05 10.45
C ASP A 385 12.54 2.02 10.97
N ALA A 386 11.26 2.39 11.14
CA ALA A 386 10.20 1.45 11.52
C ALA A 386 9.79 0.48 10.39
N VAL A 387 10.14 0.81 9.14
CA VAL A 387 9.87 -0.01 7.95
C VAL A 387 11.07 -0.85 7.56
N GLN A 388 10.84 -1.84 6.70
CA GLN A 388 11.87 -2.72 6.16
C GLN A 388 13.03 -1.94 5.49
N PRO A 389 14.25 -2.50 5.45
CA PRO A 389 15.30 -1.99 4.58
C PRO A 389 14.86 -1.99 3.12
N LEU A 390 15.23 -0.93 2.40
CA LEU A 390 14.96 -0.70 0.98
C LEU A 390 16.23 -0.33 0.22
N SER A 391 16.20 -0.51 -1.10
CA SER A 391 17.32 -0.13 -1.99
C SER A 391 17.46 1.39 -2.08
N ARG A 392 18.70 1.90 -2.08
CA ARG A 392 19.01 3.34 -2.22
C ARG A 392 18.28 4.21 -1.19
N GLN A 393 18.16 3.69 0.03
CA GLN A 393 17.38 4.31 1.10
C GLN A 393 18.18 5.35 1.90
N THR A 394 17.47 6.34 2.42
CA THR A 394 17.90 7.22 3.51
C THR A 394 16.75 7.42 4.49
N THR A 395 17.05 7.72 5.75
CA THR A 395 16.02 7.93 6.77
C THR A 395 16.00 9.39 7.17
N GLN A 396 14.89 10.08 6.87
CA GLN A 396 14.69 11.47 7.21
C GLN A 396 13.21 11.79 7.34
N PHE A 397 12.84 12.39 8.47
CA PHE A 397 11.50 12.94 8.64
C PHE A 397 11.35 14.24 7.83
N VAL A 398 10.53 14.17 6.78
CA VAL A 398 10.33 15.23 5.78
C VAL A 398 8.90 15.78 5.77
N HIS A 399 8.22 15.71 6.91
CA HIS A 399 6.92 16.37 7.12
C HIS A 399 7.07 17.51 8.13
N GLY A 400 6.16 18.46 8.03
CA GLY A 400 6.05 19.57 8.97
C GLY A 400 4.62 19.71 9.51
N VAL A 401 4.40 20.75 10.30
CA VAL A 401 3.10 21.14 10.82
C VAL A 401 2.75 22.54 10.31
N PRO A 402 1.49 22.81 9.95
CA PRO A 402 1.05 24.16 9.59
C PRO A 402 1.26 25.17 10.72
N GLN A 403 1.49 26.44 10.36
CA GLN A 403 1.75 27.53 11.30
C GLN A 403 0.62 27.72 12.34
N SER A 404 -0.61 27.33 11.99
CA SER A 404 -1.77 27.36 12.88
C SER A 404 -1.59 26.52 14.15
N PHE A 405 -0.90 25.37 14.08
CA PHE A 405 -0.57 24.58 15.27
C PHE A 405 0.47 25.26 16.16
N LEU A 406 1.50 25.85 15.53
CA LEU A 406 2.57 26.57 16.25
C LEU A 406 2.02 27.82 16.94
N ALA A 407 1.04 28.49 16.32
CA ALA A 407 0.35 29.64 16.91
C ALA A 407 -0.43 29.26 18.18
N VAL A 408 -1.00 28.05 18.25
CA VAL A 408 -1.62 27.54 19.49
C VAL A 408 -0.56 27.38 20.58
N GLY A 409 0.57 26.76 20.27
CA GLY A 409 1.68 26.60 21.21
C GLY A 409 2.24 27.93 21.71
N GLU A 410 2.34 28.93 20.84
CA GLU A 410 2.78 30.28 21.21
C GLU A 410 1.78 30.98 22.14
N LYS A 411 0.48 30.89 21.84
CA LYS A 411 -0.58 31.42 22.72
C LYS A 411 -0.52 30.75 24.08
N LYS A 412 -0.35 29.42 24.13
CA LYS A 412 -0.22 28.67 25.38
C LYS A 412 1.02 29.05 26.16
N ALA A 413 2.16 29.24 25.51
CA ALA A 413 3.39 29.68 26.18
C ALA A 413 3.26 31.06 26.84
N LYS A 414 2.46 31.96 26.26
CA LYS A 414 2.20 33.33 26.76
C LYS A 414 1.07 33.40 27.79
N ALA A 415 0.25 32.36 27.92
CA ALA A 415 -0.87 32.34 28.85
C ALA A 415 -0.37 32.31 30.30
N GLN A 416 -1.06 33.06 31.18
CA GLN A 416 -0.83 32.94 32.61
C GLN A 416 -1.30 31.56 33.10
N PRO A 417 -0.58 30.94 34.06
CA PRO A 417 -1.06 29.74 34.71
C PRO A 417 -2.44 29.97 35.34
N LEU A 418 -3.30 28.96 35.25
CA LEU A 418 -4.57 28.90 35.98
C LEU A 418 -4.29 28.89 37.50
N PRO A 419 -5.30 29.09 38.36
CA PRO A 419 -5.14 28.96 39.81
C PRO A 419 -4.57 27.60 40.27
N SER A 420 -4.72 26.56 39.45
CA SER A 420 -4.11 25.24 39.65
C SER A 420 -2.60 25.20 39.42
N GLY A 421 -2.00 26.29 38.92
CA GLY A 421 -0.60 26.36 38.49
C GLY A 421 -0.32 25.79 37.09
N SER A 422 -1.32 25.17 36.45
CA SER A 422 -1.22 24.62 35.08
C SER A 422 -1.70 25.64 34.04
N ARG A 423 -1.09 25.67 32.85
CA ARG A 423 -1.57 26.42 31.67
C ARG A 423 -2.62 25.68 30.84
N PHE A 424 -2.87 24.43 31.18
CA PHE A 424 -3.79 23.53 30.49
C PHE A 424 -4.94 23.15 31.42
N GLU A 425 -6.16 23.18 30.89
CA GLU A 425 -7.38 22.83 31.62
C GLU A 425 -7.72 21.33 31.57
N ARG A 426 -7.22 20.61 30.56
CA ARG A 426 -7.50 19.19 30.34
C ARG A 426 -6.25 18.32 30.48
N GLY A 427 -6.48 17.07 30.88
CA GLY A 427 -5.43 16.09 31.12
C GLY A 427 -4.90 15.45 29.84
N VAL A 428 -5.21 14.17 29.69
CA VAL A 428 -4.55 13.25 28.76
C VAL A 428 -5.49 12.89 27.62
N TYR A 429 -4.95 12.81 26.40
CA TYR A 429 -5.70 12.32 25.25
C TYR A 429 -4.84 11.48 24.31
N PHE A 430 -5.53 10.65 23.54
CA PHE A 430 -5.03 9.87 22.42
C PHE A 430 -5.86 10.22 21.18
N MET A 431 -5.20 10.28 20.01
CA MET A 431 -5.87 10.55 18.74
C MET A 431 -5.29 9.65 17.63
N GLY A 432 -6.16 8.88 16.97
CA GLY A 432 -5.81 8.02 15.85
C GLY A 432 -7.04 7.36 15.25
N LYS A 433 -6.92 6.80 14.03
CA LYS A 433 -8.01 6.01 13.43
C LYS A 433 -8.38 4.87 14.40
N ALA A 434 -9.66 4.67 14.68
CA ALA A 434 -10.15 3.66 15.61
C ALA A 434 -10.11 2.26 14.98
N ILE A 435 -8.87 1.77 14.78
CA ILE A 435 -8.55 0.42 14.36
C ILE A 435 -7.49 -0.18 15.29
N TRP A 436 -7.53 -1.49 15.51
CA TRP A 436 -6.62 -2.19 16.43
C TRP A 436 -5.14 -1.91 16.13
N ALA A 437 -4.79 -1.88 14.85
CA ALA A 437 -3.42 -1.66 14.39
C ALA A 437 -2.92 -0.21 14.53
N LYS A 438 -3.73 0.74 15.02
CA LYS A 438 -3.36 2.16 15.17
C LYS A 438 -3.20 2.58 16.63
N GLY A 439 -2.43 1.81 17.39
CA GLY A 439 -2.05 2.14 18.77
C GLY A 439 -3.09 1.82 19.83
N TYR A 440 -4.33 1.49 19.46
CA TYR A 440 -5.37 1.17 20.45
C TYR A 440 -5.09 -0.13 21.21
N THR A 441 -4.55 -1.16 20.56
CA THR A 441 -4.11 -2.38 21.26
C THR A 441 -3.08 -2.03 22.34
N GLU A 442 -2.05 -1.28 21.97
CA GLU A 442 -1.00 -0.87 22.89
C GLU A 442 -1.50 0.04 24.00
N LEU A 443 -2.42 0.97 23.70
CA LEU A 443 -3.04 1.86 24.68
C LEU A 443 -3.82 1.08 25.73
N LEU A 444 -4.70 0.17 25.31
CA LEU A 444 -5.51 -0.65 26.21
C LEU A 444 -4.61 -1.47 27.16
N ASP A 445 -3.56 -2.09 26.63
CA ASP A 445 -2.62 -2.89 27.43
C ASP A 445 -1.83 -2.05 28.43
N LEU A 446 -1.43 -0.82 28.06
CA LEU A 446 -0.73 0.10 28.96
C LEU A 446 -1.63 0.57 30.11
N VAL A 447 -2.86 0.97 29.78
CA VAL A 447 -3.84 1.46 30.77
C VAL A 447 -4.28 0.32 31.70
N GLU A 448 -4.45 -0.90 31.19
CA GLU A 448 -4.78 -2.06 32.02
C GLU A 448 -3.68 -2.35 33.05
N LYS A 449 -2.42 -2.27 32.64
CA LYS A 449 -1.27 -2.44 33.56
C LYS A 449 -1.20 -1.31 34.58
N GLN A 450 -1.63 -0.10 34.22
CA GLN A 450 -1.72 1.02 35.13
C GLN A 450 -2.82 0.82 36.18
N VAL A 451 -4.02 0.40 35.76
CA VAL A 451 -5.15 0.07 36.65
C VAL A 451 -4.77 -1.04 37.63
N LYS A 452 -4.06 -2.08 37.17
CA LYS A 452 -3.55 -3.16 38.03
C LYS A 452 -2.56 -2.68 39.10
N ARG A 453 -1.98 -1.48 38.95
CA ARG A 453 -1.11 -0.82 39.95
C ARG A 453 -1.85 0.17 40.84
N GLY A 454 -3.18 0.25 40.75
CA GLY A 454 -4.01 1.17 41.52
C GLY A 454 -4.00 2.61 40.99
N GLN A 455 -3.51 2.84 39.76
CA GLN A 455 -3.55 4.15 39.13
C GLN A 455 -4.71 4.22 38.12
N HIS A 456 -5.58 5.21 38.29
CA HIS A 456 -6.72 5.46 37.41
C HIS A 456 -6.57 6.87 36.83
N ILE A 457 -6.12 6.95 35.58
CA ILE A 457 -5.95 8.22 34.88
C ILE A 457 -6.94 8.24 33.71
N PRO A 458 -7.90 9.18 33.69
CA PRO A 458 -8.81 9.34 32.57
C PRO A 458 -8.05 9.74 31.30
N ILE A 459 -8.34 9.05 30.19
CA ILE A 459 -7.79 9.36 28.87
C ILE A 459 -8.94 9.55 27.89
N ASP A 460 -8.97 10.71 27.23
CA ASP A 460 -9.91 10.98 26.14
C ASP A 460 -9.36 10.45 24.80
N CYS A 461 -10.15 9.67 24.10
CA CYS A 461 -9.81 9.01 22.85
C CYS A 461 -10.59 9.63 21.69
N TYR A 462 -9.87 10.12 20.68
CA TYR A 462 -10.43 10.72 19.47
C TYR A 462 -10.08 9.90 18.23
N GLY A 463 -11.06 9.74 17.34
CA GLY A 463 -10.93 8.94 16.13
C GLY A 463 -12.22 8.22 15.76
N ASN A 464 -12.37 7.94 14.46
CA ASN A 464 -13.36 7.02 13.93
C ASN A 464 -12.65 5.85 13.24
N GLY A 465 -13.35 4.74 13.06
CA GLY A 465 -12.84 3.52 12.44
C GLY A 465 -13.79 2.36 12.66
N GLU A 466 -13.58 1.28 11.92
CA GLU A 466 -14.41 0.07 11.94
C GLU A 466 -14.41 -0.64 13.29
N ASP A 467 -13.32 -0.54 14.06
CA ASP A 467 -13.18 -1.21 15.36
C ASP A 467 -13.68 -0.35 16.54
N LEU A 468 -14.23 0.85 16.31
CA LEU A 468 -14.57 1.80 17.38
C LEU A 468 -15.52 1.21 18.43
N GLU A 469 -16.56 0.49 18.01
CA GLU A 469 -17.53 -0.10 18.94
C GLU A 469 -16.92 -1.27 19.73
N GLU A 470 -16.08 -2.08 19.10
CA GLU A 470 -15.36 -3.16 19.78
C GLU A 470 -14.36 -2.62 20.82
N LEU A 471 -13.66 -1.52 20.49
CA LEU A 471 -12.75 -0.82 21.38
C LEU A 471 -13.47 -0.27 22.61
N LYS A 472 -14.65 0.34 22.43
CA LYS A 472 -15.48 0.81 23.54
C LYS A 472 -15.90 -0.34 24.45
N GLN A 473 -16.38 -1.44 23.87
CA GLN A 473 -16.79 -2.62 24.64
C GLN A 473 -15.61 -3.22 25.41
N THR A 474 -14.45 -3.34 24.77
CA THR A 474 -13.22 -3.85 25.40
C THR A 474 -12.78 -2.98 26.57
N ALA A 475 -12.80 -1.65 26.41
CA ALA A 475 -12.44 -0.72 27.47
C ALA A 475 -13.36 -0.87 28.70
N VAL A 476 -14.67 -1.02 28.49
CA VAL A 476 -15.65 -1.25 29.57
C VAL A 476 -15.40 -2.60 30.26
N GLN A 477 -15.24 -3.67 29.48
CA GLN A 477 -14.97 -5.02 30.00
C GLN A 477 -13.70 -5.06 30.86
N ARG A 478 -12.64 -4.39 30.41
CA ARG A 478 -11.36 -4.28 31.12
C ARG A 478 -11.34 -3.22 32.23
N LYS A 479 -12.46 -2.51 32.46
CA LYS A 479 -12.63 -1.44 33.46
C LYS A 479 -11.58 -0.32 33.32
N LEU A 480 -11.32 0.10 32.08
CA LEU A 480 -10.35 1.13 31.75
C LEU A 480 -11.01 2.50 31.66
N ASP A 481 -10.35 3.55 32.17
CA ASP A 481 -10.87 4.93 32.17
C ASP A 481 -10.60 5.61 30.81
N LEU A 482 -11.20 5.06 29.76
CA LEU A 482 -11.11 5.58 28.38
C LEU A 482 -12.46 6.15 27.94
N LYS A 483 -12.46 7.39 27.44
CA LYS A 483 -13.67 8.07 26.95
C LYS A 483 -13.56 8.34 25.46
N PHE A 484 -14.49 7.82 24.66
CA PHE A 484 -14.43 7.89 23.20
C PHE A 484 -15.34 9.00 22.66
N HIS A 485 -14.77 9.94 21.88
CA HIS A 485 -15.44 11.16 21.42
C HIS A 485 -15.66 11.23 19.90
N GLY A 486 -15.22 10.21 19.15
CA GLY A 486 -15.27 10.19 17.68
C GLY A 486 -14.19 11.05 17.03
N ALA A 487 -14.26 11.22 15.71
CA ALA A 487 -13.30 12.00 14.94
C ALA A 487 -13.35 13.50 15.27
N LYS A 488 -12.17 14.13 15.31
CA LYS A 488 -12.00 15.55 15.62
C LYS A 488 -10.78 16.10 14.88
N ASP A 489 -10.88 17.31 14.35
CA ASP A 489 -9.70 18.02 13.83
C ASP A 489 -8.79 18.38 15.01
N HIS A 490 -7.50 18.11 14.89
CA HIS A 490 -6.56 18.38 15.96
C HIS A 490 -6.37 19.89 16.24
N LEU A 491 -6.69 20.76 15.27
CA LEU A 491 -6.78 22.21 15.45
C LEU A 491 -8.10 22.70 16.03
N ASP A 492 -9.09 21.84 16.26
CA ASP A 492 -10.34 22.25 16.92
C ASP A 492 -10.02 22.91 18.28
N PRO A 493 -10.60 24.07 18.61
CA PRO A 493 -10.31 24.78 19.86
C PRO A 493 -10.43 23.94 21.12
N THR A 494 -11.33 22.94 21.13
CA THR A 494 -11.51 22.03 22.27
C THR A 494 -10.31 21.13 22.51
N MET A 495 -9.43 20.97 21.51
CA MET A 495 -8.20 20.19 21.61
C MET A 495 -7.05 20.99 22.23
N HIS A 496 -7.11 22.33 22.22
CA HIS A 496 -5.99 23.19 22.62
C HIS A 496 -5.69 23.10 24.13
N GLU A 497 -6.70 22.74 24.91
CA GLU A 497 -6.62 22.69 26.38
C GLU A 497 -6.01 21.41 26.94
N TYR A 498 -5.75 20.39 26.11
CA TYR A 498 -5.11 19.15 26.57
C TYR A 498 -3.61 19.33 26.82
N LYS A 499 -3.16 18.89 27.99
CA LYS A 499 -1.77 18.94 28.44
C LYS A 499 -0.88 17.85 27.86
N VAL A 500 -1.40 16.62 27.78
CA VAL A 500 -0.60 15.42 27.47
C VAL A 500 -1.21 14.66 26.30
N PHE A 501 -0.43 14.50 25.23
CA PHE A 501 -0.74 13.61 24.13
C PHE A 501 0.02 12.29 24.29
N ILE A 502 -0.66 11.17 24.07
CA ILE A 502 -0.02 9.85 24.06
C ILE A 502 -0.02 9.32 22.63
N ASN A 503 1.11 8.72 22.23
CA ASN A 503 1.17 7.86 21.05
C ASN A 503 1.90 6.55 21.42
N PRO A 504 1.17 5.44 21.64
CA PRO A 504 1.76 4.17 22.03
C PRO A 504 1.98 3.22 20.84
N SER A 505 1.76 3.70 19.61
CA SER A 505 1.76 2.90 18.39
C SER A 505 3.13 2.27 18.10
N LYS A 506 3.09 1.00 17.72
CA LYS A 506 4.26 0.23 17.23
C LYS A 506 4.29 0.09 15.71
N SER A 507 3.18 0.40 15.04
CA SER A 507 2.99 0.16 13.60
C SER A 507 3.24 1.39 12.74
N ASP A 508 3.20 2.59 13.32
CA ASP A 508 3.38 3.81 12.54
C ASP A 508 4.81 3.93 12.03
N VAL A 509 4.95 4.45 10.81
CA VAL A 509 6.25 4.91 10.32
C VAL A 509 6.60 6.22 11.01
N VAL A 510 5.68 7.18 11.00
CA VAL A 510 5.68 8.37 11.86
C VAL A 510 4.23 8.79 12.10
N ALA A 511 3.92 9.35 13.27
CA ALA A 511 2.62 9.94 13.55
C ALA A 511 2.71 11.47 13.50
N THR A 512 2.09 12.09 12.49
CA THR A 512 2.00 13.56 12.38
C THR A 512 1.27 14.19 13.57
N THR A 513 0.33 13.46 14.18
CA THR A 513 -0.36 13.87 15.42
C THR A 513 0.61 14.12 16.59
N THR A 514 1.76 13.42 16.62
CA THR A 514 2.83 13.68 17.60
C THR A 514 3.50 15.03 17.34
N ALA A 515 3.81 15.33 16.07
CA ALA A 515 4.38 16.62 15.66
C ALA A 515 3.41 17.77 15.94
N GLU A 516 2.12 17.58 15.64
CA GLU A 516 1.04 18.55 15.89
C GLU A 516 0.87 18.84 17.39
N ALA A 517 0.89 17.80 18.24
CA ALA A 517 0.80 17.96 19.69
C ALA A 517 2.01 18.72 20.26
N LEU A 518 3.22 18.38 19.81
CA LEU A 518 4.44 19.13 20.15
C LEU A 518 4.32 20.60 19.73
N ALA A 519 3.84 20.86 18.51
CA ALA A 519 3.67 22.20 17.96
C ALA A 519 2.70 23.06 18.79
N MET A 520 1.67 22.44 19.35
CA MET A 520 0.73 23.07 20.29
C MET A 520 1.30 23.24 21.71
N GLY A 521 2.57 22.91 21.94
CA GLY A 521 3.25 23.10 23.21
C GLY A 521 2.88 22.07 24.29
N LYS A 522 2.38 20.90 23.89
CA LYS A 522 1.95 19.84 24.81
C LYS A 522 3.11 18.91 25.18
N TRP A 523 2.95 18.16 26.28
CA TRP A 523 3.76 16.95 26.49
C TRP A 523 3.35 15.91 25.46
N VAL A 524 4.33 15.21 24.88
CA VAL A 524 4.09 13.98 24.13
C VAL A 524 4.76 12.81 24.81
N ILE A 525 4.01 11.72 25.04
CA ILE A 525 4.53 10.48 25.60
C ILE A 525 4.49 9.42 24.51
N VAL A 526 5.66 8.93 24.11
CA VAL A 526 5.81 8.05 22.97
C VAL A 526 6.67 6.83 23.30
N LEU A 527 6.39 5.71 22.65
CA LEU A 527 7.24 4.52 22.77
C LEU A 527 8.64 4.83 22.22
N ASP A 528 9.69 4.35 22.91
CA ASP A 528 11.05 4.33 22.37
C ASP A 528 11.11 3.32 21.23
N HIS A 529 10.90 3.83 20.03
CA HIS A 529 10.69 3.09 18.81
C HIS A 529 11.23 3.91 17.63
N PRO A 530 11.77 3.29 16.57
CA PRO A 530 12.33 4.02 15.42
C PRO A 530 11.40 5.09 14.84
N SER A 531 10.09 4.86 14.85
CA SER A 531 9.08 5.83 14.37
C SER A 531 9.05 7.16 15.12
N ASN A 532 9.57 7.19 16.34
CA ASN A 532 9.59 8.36 17.19
C ASN A 532 10.97 9.01 17.28
N GLN A 533 11.98 8.48 16.58
CA GLN A 533 13.37 8.93 16.70
C GLN A 533 13.53 10.44 16.48
N PHE A 534 12.82 11.01 15.50
CA PHE A 534 12.84 12.46 15.23
C PHE A 534 12.36 13.30 16.43
N PHE A 535 11.37 12.80 17.18
CA PHE A 535 10.75 13.52 18.30
C PHE A 535 11.58 13.45 19.58
N THR A 536 12.45 12.46 19.74
CA THR A 536 13.28 12.28 20.95
C THR A 536 14.18 13.48 21.28
N GLY A 537 14.52 14.29 20.26
CA GLY A 537 15.32 15.50 20.42
C GLY A 537 14.55 16.75 20.87
N PHE A 538 13.25 16.65 21.16
CA PHE A 538 12.42 17.77 21.65
C PHE A 538 12.27 17.71 23.17
N SER A 539 12.35 18.86 23.83
CA SER A 539 12.31 18.97 25.30
C SER A 539 11.02 18.43 25.91
N ASN A 540 9.92 18.50 25.15
CA ASN A 540 8.58 18.08 25.57
C ASN A 540 8.22 16.66 25.10
N CYS A 541 9.19 15.90 24.58
CA CYS A 541 9.01 14.49 24.23
C CYS A 541 9.54 13.59 25.34
N LEU A 542 8.66 12.76 25.89
CA LEU A 542 8.99 11.76 26.90
C LEU A 542 8.91 10.37 26.27
N THR A 543 10.03 9.66 26.20
CA THR A 543 10.07 8.28 25.72
C THR A 543 9.91 7.28 26.86
N TYR A 544 9.33 6.12 26.54
CA TYR A 544 9.24 4.97 27.44
C TYR A 544 9.52 3.66 26.70
N LYS A 545 10.08 2.67 27.40
CA LYS A 545 10.32 1.30 26.91
C LYS A 545 9.39 0.30 27.55
N THR A 546 8.99 0.56 28.80
CA THR A 546 8.19 -0.36 29.60
C THR A 546 6.90 0.30 30.08
N PRO A 547 5.87 -0.49 30.47
CA PRO A 547 4.66 0.03 31.08
C PRO A 547 4.91 0.85 32.36
N GLU A 548 5.94 0.51 33.13
CA GLU A 548 6.31 1.21 34.38
C GLU A 548 6.92 2.57 34.07
N GLU A 549 7.78 2.63 33.05
CA GLU A 549 8.30 3.89 32.53
C GLU A 549 7.17 4.74 31.98
N PHE A 550 6.24 4.17 31.21
CA PHE A 550 5.05 4.88 30.72
C PHE A 550 4.26 5.53 31.86
N SER A 551 3.90 4.75 32.90
CA SER A 551 3.21 5.30 34.07
C SER A 551 4.01 6.41 34.75
N SER A 552 5.32 6.25 34.89
CA SER A 552 6.20 7.26 35.50
C SER A 552 6.26 8.54 34.67
N LYS A 553 6.37 8.44 33.34
CA LYS A 553 6.34 9.60 32.42
C LYS A 553 4.99 10.28 32.42
N LEU A 554 3.91 9.51 32.51
CA LEU A 554 2.55 10.06 32.57
C LEU A 554 2.32 10.85 33.87
N SER A 555 2.75 10.31 35.02
CA SER A 555 2.71 11.03 36.29
C SER A 555 3.54 12.32 36.27
N LEU A 556 4.74 12.28 35.67
CA LEU A 556 5.60 13.47 35.49
C LEU A 556 4.93 14.53 34.60
N ALA A 557 4.37 14.11 33.46
CA ALA A 557 3.72 15.01 32.51
C ALA A 557 2.45 15.66 33.09
N LEU A 558 1.76 14.99 34.01
CA LEU A 558 0.62 15.56 34.71
C LEU A 558 1.05 16.53 35.82
N SER A 559 2.12 16.23 36.55
CA SER A 559 2.60 17.06 37.68
C SER A 559 3.38 18.32 37.25
N THR A 560 3.87 18.38 36.01
CA THR A 560 4.67 19.50 35.52
C THR A 560 4.17 20.03 34.19
N ASP A 561 4.25 21.33 33.96
CA ASP A 561 3.87 21.92 32.67
C ASP A 561 4.97 21.74 31.61
N PRO A 562 4.58 21.48 30.33
CA PRO A 562 5.53 21.48 29.23
C PRO A 562 6.26 22.82 29.15
N LYS A 563 7.53 22.79 28.73
CA LYS A 563 8.31 24.01 28.53
C LYS A 563 7.84 24.72 27.25
N PRO A 564 7.84 26.07 27.21
CA PRO A 564 7.74 26.77 25.94
C PRO A 564 8.84 26.28 24.98
N MET A 565 8.47 25.92 23.75
CA MET A 565 9.44 25.49 22.75
C MET A 565 10.44 26.61 22.43
N SER A 566 11.70 26.22 22.31
CA SER A 566 12.75 27.09 21.75
C SER A 566 12.45 27.47 20.29
N ALA A 567 13.13 28.51 19.79
CA ALA A 567 13.01 28.90 18.38
C ALA A 567 13.47 27.78 17.43
N GLU A 568 14.49 27.01 17.83
CA GLU A 568 15.00 25.89 17.04
C GLU A 568 14.01 24.73 16.97
N GLU A 569 13.46 24.28 18.10
CA GLU A 569 12.43 23.23 18.13
C GLU A 569 11.22 23.62 17.29
N ARG A 570 10.77 24.87 17.43
CA ARG A 570 9.67 25.40 16.62
C ARG A 570 9.99 25.34 15.14
N ARG A 571 11.17 25.83 14.72
CA ARG A 571 11.63 25.81 13.33
C ARG A 571 11.64 24.40 12.78
N ARG A 572 12.20 23.43 13.51
CA ARG A 572 12.29 22.01 13.10
C ARG A 572 10.94 21.38 12.79
N LEU A 573 9.84 21.85 13.38
CA LEU A 573 8.49 21.35 13.09
C LEU A 573 7.82 22.02 11.88
N THR A 574 8.32 23.16 11.40
CA THR A 574 7.69 23.88 10.27
C THR A 574 7.74 23.09 8.96
N TRP A 575 6.79 23.38 8.08
CA TRP A 575 6.83 22.87 6.71
C TRP A 575 7.95 23.51 5.87
N GLU A 576 8.37 24.73 6.17
CA GLU A 576 9.56 25.35 5.58
C GLU A 576 10.81 24.51 5.86
N ASP A 577 11.11 24.21 7.12
CA ASP A 577 12.28 23.39 7.49
C ASP A 577 12.11 21.95 6.99
N ALA A 578 10.89 21.40 6.97
CA ALA A 578 10.61 20.10 6.37
C ALA A 578 10.86 20.06 4.86
N THR A 579 10.56 21.15 4.15
CA THR A 579 10.83 21.31 2.72
C THR A 579 12.33 21.37 2.47
N GLU A 580 13.08 22.12 3.27
CA GLU A 580 14.55 22.16 3.18
C GLU A 580 15.16 20.78 3.43
N ARG A 581 14.74 20.08 4.50
CA ARG A 581 15.17 18.69 4.77
C ARG A 581 14.86 17.78 3.60
N PHE A 582 13.68 17.90 2.99
CA PHE A 582 13.32 17.12 1.81
C PHE A 582 14.22 17.41 0.62
N LEU A 583 14.43 18.69 0.28
CA LEU A 583 15.26 19.11 -0.84
C LEU A 583 16.71 18.62 -0.69
N ASP A 584 17.24 18.60 0.54
CA ASP A 584 18.58 18.11 0.84
C ASP A 584 18.67 16.58 0.69
N VAL A 585 17.76 15.83 1.29
CA VAL A 585 17.80 14.36 1.21
C VAL A 585 17.35 13.81 -0.13
N ALA A 586 16.59 14.57 -0.93
CA ALA A 586 16.19 14.22 -2.28
C ALA A 586 17.35 14.28 -3.28
N GLU A 587 18.47 14.92 -2.95
CA GLU A 587 19.60 15.02 -3.87
C GLU A 587 20.12 13.64 -4.32
N ILE A 588 20.23 13.44 -5.64
CA ILE A 588 20.79 12.24 -6.23
C ILE A 588 22.29 12.47 -6.46
N THR A 589 23.10 11.63 -5.83
CA THR A 589 24.56 11.63 -5.91
C THR A 589 25.06 10.39 -6.65
N GLU A 590 26.38 10.29 -6.85
CA GLU A 590 27.00 9.11 -7.47
C GLU A 590 26.71 7.81 -6.71
N LYS A 591 26.48 7.88 -5.38
CA LYS A 591 26.19 6.70 -4.54
C LYS A 591 24.81 6.11 -4.79
N ASP A 592 23.88 6.92 -5.32
CA ASP A 592 22.52 6.52 -5.61
C ASP A 592 22.41 5.88 -7.01
N GLN A 593 23.44 6.02 -7.84
CA GLN A 593 23.43 5.52 -9.22
C GLN A 593 23.75 4.03 -9.28
N PRO A 594 22.92 3.19 -9.92
CA PRO A 594 23.26 1.79 -10.11
C PRO A 594 24.50 1.62 -10.98
N ASN A 595 25.33 0.66 -10.59
CA ASN A 595 26.36 0.16 -11.49
C ASN A 595 25.73 -0.67 -12.64
N ARG A 596 26.53 -1.03 -13.66
CA ARG A 596 26.03 -1.74 -14.85
C ARG A 596 25.37 -3.09 -14.55
N VAL A 597 25.83 -3.80 -13.53
CA VAL A 597 25.26 -5.10 -13.14
C VAL A 597 23.91 -4.89 -12.46
N GLU A 598 23.84 -3.90 -11.56
CA GLU A 598 22.59 -3.51 -10.92
C GLU A 598 21.56 -3.01 -11.92
N GLU A 599 21.98 -2.24 -12.92
CA GLU A 599 21.11 -1.74 -13.99
C GLU A 599 20.54 -2.88 -14.85
N ALA A 600 21.37 -3.87 -15.20
CA ALA A 600 20.90 -5.05 -15.91
C ALA A 600 19.89 -5.86 -15.08
N PHE A 601 20.16 -6.00 -13.78
CA PHE A 601 19.22 -6.65 -12.86
C PHE A 601 17.91 -5.87 -12.74
N ASP A 602 17.96 -4.55 -12.56
CA ASP A 602 16.78 -3.68 -12.44
C ASP A 602 15.93 -3.72 -13.71
N ASN A 603 16.57 -3.79 -14.89
CA ASN A 603 15.86 -3.92 -16.17
C ASN A 603 15.16 -5.28 -16.29
N LEU A 604 15.82 -6.38 -15.91
CA LEU A 604 15.21 -7.71 -15.91
C LEU A 604 14.04 -7.77 -14.91
N ALA A 605 14.28 -7.32 -13.68
CA ALA A 605 13.30 -7.23 -12.61
C ALA A 605 12.04 -6.44 -13.04
N TRP A 606 12.25 -5.25 -13.63
CA TRP A 606 11.15 -4.45 -14.15
C TRP A 606 10.40 -5.20 -15.26
N ARG A 607 11.08 -5.76 -16.26
CA ARG A 607 10.43 -6.51 -17.35
C ARG A 607 9.61 -7.69 -16.83
N THR A 608 10.15 -8.46 -15.88
CA THR A 608 9.44 -9.60 -15.29
C THR A 608 8.21 -9.15 -14.50
N HIS A 609 8.35 -8.13 -13.65
CA HIS A 609 7.23 -7.57 -12.90
C HIS A 609 6.16 -7.02 -13.85
N ASN A 610 6.56 -6.22 -14.84
CA ASN A 610 5.67 -5.62 -15.83
C ASN A 610 4.94 -6.65 -16.70
N ALA A 611 5.61 -7.73 -17.07
CA ALA A 611 5.00 -8.83 -17.81
C ALA A 611 3.95 -9.56 -16.96
N PHE A 612 4.25 -9.80 -15.68
CA PHE A 612 3.30 -10.42 -14.75
C PHE A 612 2.09 -9.50 -14.50
N THR A 613 2.33 -8.24 -14.18
CA THR A 613 1.28 -7.26 -13.88
C THR A 613 0.56 -6.75 -15.13
N GLY A 614 1.07 -7.04 -16.34
CA GLY A 614 0.40 -6.77 -17.62
C GLY A 614 -0.67 -7.81 -18.00
N VAL A 615 -0.83 -8.88 -17.22
CA VAL A 615 -1.86 -9.90 -17.44
C VAL A 615 -3.00 -9.73 -16.42
N GLU A 616 -4.18 -9.35 -16.89
CA GLU A 616 -5.34 -9.05 -16.04
C GLU A 616 -5.71 -10.20 -15.08
N ALA A 617 -5.72 -11.44 -15.56
CA ALA A 617 -6.03 -12.60 -14.73
C ALA A 617 -5.05 -12.78 -13.56
N LEU A 618 -3.75 -12.53 -13.79
CA LEU A 618 -2.73 -12.61 -12.74
C LEU A 618 -2.88 -11.47 -11.74
N ARG A 619 -3.10 -10.24 -12.23
CA ARG A 619 -3.39 -9.08 -11.38
C ARG A 619 -4.58 -9.34 -10.45
N ASN A 620 -5.68 -9.87 -11.00
CA ASN A 620 -6.87 -10.20 -10.23
C ASN A 620 -6.55 -11.27 -9.17
N ALA A 621 -5.85 -12.34 -9.55
CA ALA A 621 -5.47 -13.42 -8.63
C ALA A 621 -4.61 -12.93 -7.44
N VAL A 622 -3.80 -11.88 -7.63
CA VAL A 622 -3.00 -11.26 -6.56
C VAL A 622 -3.67 -10.03 -5.91
N GLY A 623 -4.93 -9.75 -6.23
CA GLY A 623 -5.77 -8.77 -5.57
C GLY A 623 -5.67 -7.33 -6.10
N ALA A 624 -5.29 -7.13 -7.35
CA ALA A 624 -5.42 -5.81 -7.98
C ALA A 624 -6.91 -5.43 -8.19
N GLY A 625 -7.78 -6.42 -8.32
CA GLY A 625 -9.17 -6.29 -8.75
C GLY A 625 -9.33 -6.45 -10.28
N ILE A 626 -10.58 -6.61 -10.71
CA ILE A 626 -10.97 -6.86 -12.11
C ILE A 626 -11.06 -5.54 -12.89
N ASN A 627 -10.64 -5.58 -14.16
CA ASN A 627 -10.57 -4.47 -15.10
C ASN A 627 -9.70 -3.32 -14.60
N THR A 628 -8.54 -3.67 -14.04
CA THR A 628 -7.63 -2.69 -13.42
C THR A 628 -6.33 -2.49 -14.17
N ARG A 629 -6.03 -3.33 -15.18
CA ARG A 629 -4.85 -3.16 -16.02
C ARG A 629 -4.93 -1.90 -16.84
N ASP A 630 -5.95 -1.71 -17.68
CA ASP A 630 -5.91 -0.64 -18.67
C ASP A 630 -6.45 0.68 -18.11
N ASN A 631 -5.91 1.81 -18.57
CA ASN A 631 -6.48 3.12 -18.27
C ASN A 631 -7.90 3.23 -18.86
N PRO A 632 -8.88 3.77 -18.13
CA PRO A 632 -10.18 4.07 -18.69
C PRO A 632 -10.08 5.22 -19.70
N THR A 633 -10.99 5.24 -20.68
CA THR A 633 -11.07 6.29 -21.70
C THR A 633 -11.34 7.67 -21.09
N SER A 634 -12.11 7.71 -20.01
CA SER A 634 -12.44 8.92 -19.23
C SER A 634 -12.33 8.61 -17.75
N LEU A 635 -11.93 9.60 -16.95
CA LEU A 635 -11.93 9.48 -15.49
C LEU A 635 -13.36 9.43 -14.93
N GLU A 636 -14.30 10.15 -15.55
CA GLU A 636 -15.69 10.27 -15.08
C GLU A 636 -16.50 8.98 -15.31
N ASP A 637 -16.19 8.24 -16.38
CA ASP A 637 -16.91 7.02 -16.76
C ASP A 637 -16.34 5.75 -16.11
N PHE A 638 -15.27 5.88 -15.31
CA PHE A 638 -14.64 4.74 -14.67
C PHE A 638 -15.54 4.19 -13.55
N VAL A 639 -15.87 2.90 -13.63
CA VAL A 639 -16.62 2.17 -12.61
C VAL A 639 -15.84 0.92 -12.19
N PRO A 640 -15.43 0.80 -10.91
CA PRO A 640 -14.75 -0.39 -10.42
C PRO A 640 -15.72 -1.57 -10.36
N VAL A 641 -15.25 -2.74 -10.79
CA VAL A 641 -16.00 -4.00 -10.65
C VAL A 641 -15.84 -4.52 -9.21
N GLU A 642 -16.90 -5.14 -8.67
CA GLU A 642 -16.81 -5.87 -7.39
C GLU A 642 -15.75 -6.98 -7.46
N ASP A 643 -14.96 -7.12 -6.39
CA ASP A 643 -13.79 -7.99 -6.37
C ASP A 643 -14.17 -9.47 -6.14
N SER A 644 -13.44 -10.38 -6.77
CA SER A 644 -13.53 -11.83 -6.50
C SER A 644 -12.60 -12.27 -5.36
N GLY A 645 -11.75 -11.36 -4.86
CA GLY A 645 -10.75 -11.61 -3.82
C GLY A 645 -9.47 -12.23 -4.38
N GLY A 646 -8.32 -11.78 -3.87
CA GLY A 646 -6.99 -12.23 -4.27
C GLY A 646 -6.11 -12.70 -3.11
N PHE A 647 -4.92 -13.21 -3.44
CA PHE A 647 -4.00 -13.79 -2.45
C PHE A 647 -3.64 -12.85 -1.28
N PHE A 648 -3.45 -11.56 -1.58
CA PHE A 648 -3.10 -10.55 -0.58
C PHE A 648 -4.31 -9.94 0.14
N ASP A 649 -5.53 -10.34 -0.20
CA ASP A 649 -6.73 -9.80 0.42
C ASP A 649 -7.00 -10.38 1.81
N ARG A 650 -7.64 -9.56 2.64
CA ARG A 650 -8.23 -10.02 3.88
C ARG A 650 -9.42 -10.90 3.53
N ARG A 651 -9.45 -12.11 4.08
CA ARG A 651 -10.66 -12.91 4.08
C ARG A 651 -11.60 -12.35 5.12
N ALA A 652 -12.85 -12.07 4.75
CA ALA A 652 -13.85 -11.69 5.73
C ALA A 652 -13.95 -12.79 6.80
N ASN A 653 -13.85 -12.42 8.08
CA ASN A 653 -14.24 -13.31 9.16
C ASN A 653 -15.71 -13.68 8.92
N VAL A 654 -15.98 -14.96 8.61
CA VAL A 654 -17.34 -15.48 8.63
C VAL A 654 -17.80 -15.41 10.09
N VAL A 655 -18.47 -14.32 10.45
CA VAL A 655 -19.22 -14.24 11.71
C VAL A 655 -20.30 -15.31 11.59
N ALA A 656 -20.15 -16.39 12.35
CA ALA A 656 -21.22 -17.37 12.50
C ALA A 656 -22.48 -16.59 12.91
N PRO A 657 -23.63 -16.78 12.23
CA PRO A 657 -24.84 -16.05 12.58
C PRO A 657 -25.15 -16.31 14.05
N ALA A 658 -25.31 -15.22 14.82
CA ALA A 658 -25.72 -15.29 16.20
C ALA A 658 -26.98 -16.16 16.29
N GLN A 659 -26.86 -17.31 16.96
CA GLN A 659 -28.02 -18.10 17.34
C GLN A 659 -28.87 -17.21 18.26
N LYS A 660 -30.02 -16.77 17.75
CA LYS A 660 -31.04 -16.04 18.51
C LYS A 660 -31.77 -16.94 19.47
#